data_AF-A0A813IL34-F1
#
_entry.id   AF-A0A813IL34-F1
#
_cell.length_a   1.000
_cell.length_b   1.000
_cell.length_c   1.000
_cell.angle_alpha   90.00
_cell.angle_beta   90.00
_cell.angle_gamma   90.00
#
_symmetry.space_group_name_H-M   'P 1'
#
loop_
_entity.id
_entity.type
_entity.pdbx_description
1 polymer ?
#
loop_
_entity_poly.entity_id
_entity_poly.type
_entity_poly.pdbx_seq_one_letter_code
_entity_poly.pdbx_strand_id
1 'polypeptide(L)'
;MYKMRAPALLWLLSQHSCPTMALVPEIGLPSGDRRCLLWNGHGCGSIWDQHSCVRSRDGHPWDMADGRAVHGEPCVWCGGEQCEKNKPFLCAPYGFLKGEAGSQVDTKVAEAVYDIGQCFPGQGINVTTLSVVMVTGSPSRENLRTFVPLNGGEDRACRGKSEADTGFEPAVPWFGQGRAYETWTAKTLEACESLCDFCQAIEYHAEWMECRIWHQPVTHTVNATGYQCYTVTGKLSAEEAFGAAALTAPSEKEMSCLTPWKNGCNSIVNKLTCLSSQDDGPTTTSYGWKVHGQACVWCGNGPCTSNSGSQCQAYDYLLHGEGTAFEVLTGRDQLHVARCSLAQTPHEDLTCLAAASTGCNKIRDSATCLSSKDGRSYASVAGLKVRGEPCVWCGGGPCSTNNPNLCEPHDYAVHGQTHAFRNFLAKSTFKVAVCVNGQATSKDVAREDGVAAAVSEAQEAAITTGEAAGAAAQAAGKTPNQQAAAAGAAATAAASAAGLDPEQQTTDGVWAAASAAAAAGLTPEESAAAAAQASATGFRIFGAGETPEEAGITGDNGPAEDLSSDSSKADGATSAGQGGTKNGEGAFPWWAVLLAVIAGLLICAVSIWVACMKLEGGKGERSTRKVEVDKSAQDEDTEMKAPLVGATTEIKAPIVFNSRAVIHTTAPPVRTVMVPPRAVMAPPRTGGAGDLFAQIDGNHNGTIDRREWGAHVRFTAMDRNHDGVIGAEEWRQGPRPDVPSAELFSQPSRQ
;
A
#
# COMPACT_ATOMS: atom_id res chain seq x y z
N MET A 1 -31.26 60.34 -68.53
CA MET A 1 -30.66 61.49 -67.81
C MET A 1 -31.33 61.62 -66.44
N TYR A 2 -30.66 61.21 -65.37
CA TYR A 2 -30.41 61.98 -64.15
C TYR A 2 -29.82 61.06 -63.07
N LYS A 3 -28.75 61.55 -62.45
CA LYS A 3 -28.00 60.95 -61.34
C LYS A 3 -28.91 60.74 -60.12
N MET A 4 -28.82 59.58 -59.46
CA MET A 4 -29.24 59.42 -58.08
C MET A 4 -28.01 59.35 -57.17
N ARG A 5 -27.97 60.27 -56.20
CA ARG A 5 -27.13 60.23 -55.00
C ARG A 5 -27.98 59.72 -53.83
N ALA A 6 -27.33 59.01 -52.92
CA ALA A 6 -27.83 58.49 -51.64
C ALA A 6 -28.43 59.58 -50.73
N PRO A 7 -29.15 59.22 -49.62
CA PRO A 7 -28.43 58.88 -48.39
C PRO A 7 -29.09 57.85 -47.43
N ALA A 8 -28.25 57.34 -46.52
CA ALA A 8 -28.52 57.02 -45.12
C ALA A 8 -29.57 55.94 -44.78
N LEU A 9 -29.12 54.68 -44.71
CA LEU A 9 -29.73 53.66 -43.84
C LEU A 9 -28.65 52.62 -43.45
N LEU A 10 -27.68 53.07 -42.65
CA LEU A 10 -26.62 52.21 -42.11
C LEU A 10 -26.21 52.72 -40.73
N TRP A 11 -27.16 52.74 -39.78
CA TRP A 11 -26.86 53.08 -38.38
C TRP A 11 -27.94 52.56 -37.40
N LEU A 12 -28.30 51.27 -37.43
CA LEU A 12 -29.19 50.69 -36.40
C LEU A 12 -29.07 49.16 -36.19
N LEU A 13 -27.93 48.52 -36.52
CA LEU A 13 -27.68 47.09 -36.21
C LEU A 13 -26.28 46.83 -35.63
N SER A 14 -25.90 47.58 -34.59
CA SER A 14 -24.63 47.33 -33.89
C SER A 14 -24.68 47.68 -32.41
N GLN A 15 -25.56 47.06 -31.62
CA GLN A 15 -25.46 47.07 -30.14
C GLN A 15 -26.04 45.81 -29.48
N HIS A 16 -25.81 44.61 -30.04
CA HIS A 16 -25.96 43.36 -29.27
C HIS A 16 -24.59 42.70 -29.16
N SER A 17 -23.76 43.24 -28.27
CA SER A 17 -22.58 42.56 -27.78
C SER A 17 -23.05 41.29 -27.07
N CYS A 18 -22.77 40.12 -27.65
CA CYS A 18 -22.74 38.89 -26.89
C CYS A 18 -21.83 39.11 -25.67
N PRO A 19 -22.22 38.69 -24.45
CA PRO A 19 -21.25 38.62 -23.38
C PRO A 19 -20.14 37.68 -23.86
N THR A 20 -18.94 38.23 -24.02
CA THR A 20 -17.72 37.45 -24.09
C THR A 20 -17.76 36.50 -22.90
N MET A 21 -17.93 35.21 -23.17
CA MET A 21 -17.65 34.19 -22.18
C MET A 21 -16.23 34.48 -21.69
N ALA A 22 -16.11 34.87 -20.42
CA ALA A 22 -14.83 34.93 -19.75
C ALA A 22 -14.24 33.54 -19.90
N LEU A 23 -13.16 33.44 -20.69
CA LEU A 23 -12.30 32.28 -20.68
C LEU A 23 -11.95 32.05 -19.21
N VAL A 24 -12.44 30.93 -18.67
CA VAL A 24 -11.91 30.38 -17.42
C VAL A 24 -10.39 30.37 -17.63
N PRO A 25 -9.58 31.00 -16.76
CA PRO A 25 -8.14 30.96 -16.91
C PRO A 25 -7.78 29.48 -17.02
N GLU A 26 -7.15 29.09 -18.13
CA GLU A 26 -6.49 27.80 -18.20
C GLU A 26 -5.63 27.74 -16.94
N ILE A 27 -5.98 26.83 -16.03
CA ILE A 27 -5.12 26.48 -14.92
C ILE A 27 -3.96 25.77 -15.60
N GLY A 28 -3.04 26.57 -16.16
CA GLY A 28 -1.79 26.10 -16.68
C GLY A 28 -1.09 25.52 -15.48
N LEU A 29 -1.15 24.19 -15.34
CA LEU A 29 -0.18 23.48 -14.53
C LEU A 29 1.17 24.03 -14.99
N PRO A 30 1.95 24.67 -14.11
CA PRO A 30 3.30 25.02 -14.48
C PRO A 30 3.92 23.73 -15.01
N SER A 31 4.80 23.82 -16.00
CA SER A 31 5.71 22.74 -16.42
C SER A 31 6.71 22.40 -15.29
N GLY A 32 6.21 22.41 -14.06
CA GLY A 32 6.88 22.34 -12.80
C GLY A 32 7.48 20.98 -12.66
N ASP A 33 8.60 21.03 -11.98
CA ASP A 33 9.37 19.89 -11.56
C ASP A 33 8.46 18.83 -10.90
N ARG A 34 8.21 17.71 -11.59
CA ARG A 34 7.44 16.57 -11.06
C ARG A 34 8.28 15.66 -10.17
N ARG A 35 9.54 16.02 -9.87
CA ARG A 35 10.45 15.19 -9.06
C ARG A 35 10.02 15.05 -7.60
N CYS A 36 9.08 15.86 -7.11
CA CYS A 36 8.53 15.66 -5.76
C CYS A 36 7.48 14.52 -5.70
N LEU A 37 6.99 14.04 -6.83
CA LEU A 37 5.97 12.99 -6.91
C LEU A 37 6.63 11.61 -6.98
N LEU A 38 6.02 10.67 -6.27
CA LEU A 38 6.44 9.27 -6.22
C LEU A 38 6.01 8.54 -7.48
N TRP A 39 6.91 7.81 -8.12
CA TRP A 39 6.54 6.87 -9.17
C TRP A 39 5.78 5.69 -8.59
N ASN A 40 4.63 5.36 -9.16
CA ASN A 40 3.92 4.12 -8.91
C ASN A 40 3.93 3.26 -10.19
N GLY A 41 4.62 2.13 -10.19
CA GLY A 41 4.80 1.32 -11.40
C GLY A 41 3.52 0.62 -11.89
N HIS A 42 2.56 0.39 -10.99
CA HIS A 42 1.19 -0.01 -11.36
C HIS A 42 0.30 1.19 -11.76
N GLY A 43 0.91 2.36 -11.89
CA GLY A 43 0.34 3.66 -12.20
C GLY A 43 -0.81 4.12 -11.33
N CYS A 44 -1.42 5.23 -11.74
CA CYS A 44 -2.39 5.94 -10.91
C CYS A 44 -3.66 5.13 -10.66
N GLY A 45 -4.10 4.33 -11.64
CA GLY A 45 -5.31 3.50 -11.54
C GLY A 45 -5.27 2.47 -10.41
N SER A 46 -4.08 2.07 -9.96
CA SER A 46 -3.90 1.15 -8.83
C SER A 46 -4.09 1.80 -7.46
N ILE A 47 -4.19 3.13 -7.39
CA ILE A 47 -4.22 3.89 -6.14
C ILE A 47 -5.66 4.13 -5.70
N TRP A 48 -6.00 3.66 -4.50
CA TRP A 48 -7.36 3.70 -3.95
C TRP A 48 -7.57 4.73 -2.85
N ASP A 49 -6.54 5.50 -2.51
CA ASP A 49 -6.62 6.56 -1.51
C ASP A 49 -6.11 7.90 -2.05
N GLN A 50 -6.77 8.97 -1.61
CA GLN A 50 -6.49 10.34 -2.04
C GLN A 50 -5.05 10.75 -1.74
N HIS A 51 -4.52 10.40 -0.57
CA HIS A 51 -3.22 10.88 -0.11
C HIS A 51 -2.08 10.29 -0.92
N SER A 52 -2.12 8.99 -1.20
CA SER A 52 -1.17 8.34 -2.11
C SER A 52 -1.34 8.85 -3.54
N CYS A 53 -2.58 9.06 -3.99
CA CYS A 53 -2.86 9.51 -5.35
C CYS A 53 -2.22 10.88 -5.61
N VAL A 54 -2.51 11.89 -4.80
CA VAL A 54 -2.01 13.26 -5.00
C VAL A 54 -0.51 13.42 -4.72
N ARG A 55 0.17 12.35 -4.29
CA ARG A 55 1.63 12.34 -4.07
C ARG A 55 2.36 11.48 -5.10
N SER A 56 1.63 10.91 -6.05
CA SER A 56 2.17 9.99 -7.03
C SER A 56 2.13 10.56 -8.45
N ARG A 57 2.94 9.95 -9.31
CA ARG A 57 2.90 10.06 -10.75
C ARG A 57 2.90 8.66 -11.35
N ASP A 58 2.34 8.54 -12.53
CA ASP A 58 2.15 7.25 -13.18
C ASP A 58 3.48 6.65 -13.64
N GLY A 59 3.76 5.41 -13.25
CA GLY A 59 4.96 4.67 -13.62
C GLY A 59 4.70 3.47 -14.51
N HIS A 60 3.52 3.35 -15.12
CA HIS A 60 3.22 2.26 -16.06
C HIS A 60 4.23 2.20 -17.20
N PRO A 61 4.39 1.04 -17.86
CA PRO A 61 5.28 0.93 -19.00
C PRO A 61 4.78 1.71 -20.23
N TRP A 62 3.49 2.01 -20.34
CA TRP A 62 2.92 2.65 -21.53
C TRP A 62 3.19 4.16 -21.51
N ASP A 63 3.79 4.71 -22.56
CA ASP A 63 3.89 6.18 -22.66
C ASP A 63 2.53 6.82 -22.94
N MET A 64 1.70 6.09 -23.71
CA MET A 64 0.40 6.55 -24.15
C MET A 64 -0.68 5.50 -23.85
N ALA A 65 -1.84 5.95 -23.39
CA ALA A 65 -3.06 5.14 -23.34
C ALA A 65 -4.19 5.92 -24.02
N ASP A 66 -4.91 5.26 -24.95
CA ASP A 66 -5.97 5.89 -25.75
C ASP A 66 -5.56 7.23 -26.40
N GLY A 67 -4.32 7.29 -26.89
CA GLY A 67 -3.75 8.48 -27.53
C GLY A 67 -3.36 9.62 -26.59
N ARG A 68 -3.28 9.37 -25.27
CA ARG A 68 -2.94 10.37 -24.24
C ARG A 68 -1.68 9.96 -23.51
N ALA A 69 -0.83 10.93 -23.18
CA ALA A 69 0.34 10.68 -22.36
C ALA A 69 -0.08 10.22 -20.95
N VAL A 70 0.52 9.14 -20.46
CA VAL A 70 0.24 8.62 -19.11
C VAL A 70 1.52 8.51 -18.29
N HIS A 71 2.58 7.95 -18.84
CA HIS A 71 3.85 7.78 -18.12
C HIS A 71 4.42 9.12 -17.63
N GLY A 72 4.68 9.20 -16.32
CA GLY A 72 5.21 10.39 -15.67
C GLY A 72 4.21 11.53 -15.48
N GLU A 73 2.95 11.36 -15.88
CA GLU A 73 1.89 12.32 -15.56
C GLU A 73 1.56 12.26 -14.06
N PRO A 74 1.29 13.42 -13.43
CA PRO A 74 0.84 13.45 -12.05
C PRO A 74 -0.49 12.70 -11.94
N CYS A 75 -0.65 11.96 -10.84
CA CYS A 75 -1.90 11.31 -10.55
C CYS A 75 -2.93 12.34 -10.06
N VAL A 76 -4.20 12.07 -10.35
CA VAL A 76 -5.34 12.93 -10.03
C VAL A 76 -6.40 12.12 -9.31
N TRP A 77 -6.80 12.61 -8.14
CA TRP A 77 -7.84 12.01 -7.33
C TRP A 77 -9.21 12.56 -7.73
N CYS A 78 -10.14 11.66 -8.07
CA CYS A 78 -11.47 12.03 -8.59
C CYS A 78 -12.53 12.11 -7.48
N GLY A 79 -12.16 12.67 -6.32
CA GLY A 79 -13.09 12.91 -5.21
C GLY A 79 -13.65 11.65 -4.54
N GLY A 80 -13.02 10.48 -4.75
CA GLY A 80 -13.54 9.18 -4.32
C GLY A 80 -14.63 8.61 -5.24
N GLU A 81 -14.89 9.26 -6.38
CA GLU A 81 -15.70 8.73 -7.47
C GLU A 81 -14.80 8.14 -8.58
N GLN A 82 -15.42 7.45 -9.53
CA GLN A 82 -14.72 6.87 -10.67
C GLN A 82 -14.19 7.97 -11.60
N CYS A 83 -12.89 7.98 -11.88
CA CYS A 83 -12.28 8.95 -12.81
C CYS A 83 -12.77 8.77 -14.26
N GLU A 84 -13.16 7.56 -14.61
CA GLU A 84 -13.69 7.21 -15.93
C GLU A 84 -14.97 6.41 -15.79
N LYS A 85 -15.91 6.64 -16.70
CA LYS A 85 -17.19 5.95 -16.69
C LYS A 85 -16.98 4.44 -16.87
N ASN A 86 -17.54 3.65 -15.95
CA ASN A 86 -17.44 2.18 -15.91
C ASN A 86 -16.03 1.64 -15.61
N LYS A 87 -15.11 2.47 -15.12
CA LYS A 87 -13.82 2.02 -14.60
C LYS A 87 -13.81 2.23 -13.10
N PRO A 88 -13.36 1.26 -12.31
CA PRO A 88 -13.42 1.38 -10.85
C PRO A 88 -12.33 2.30 -10.27
N PHE A 89 -11.51 2.93 -11.11
CA PHE A 89 -10.34 3.71 -10.67
C PHE A 89 -10.77 5.04 -10.03
N LEU A 90 -10.35 5.27 -8.78
CA LEU A 90 -10.58 6.52 -8.04
C LEU A 90 -9.45 7.55 -8.26
N CYS A 91 -8.36 7.09 -8.88
CA CYS A 91 -7.16 7.84 -9.20
C CYS A 91 -6.78 7.55 -10.66
N ALA A 92 -6.43 8.59 -11.42
CA ALA A 92 -6.05 8.46 -12.82
C ALA A 92 -4.90 9.42 -13.15
N PRO A 93 -4.06 9.13 -14.15
CA PRO A 93 -3.03 10.07 -14.55
C PRO A 93 -3.66 11.29 -15.23
N TYR A 94 -3.09 12.47 -15.02
CA TYR A 94 -3.66 13.74 -15.49
C TYR A 94 -3.92 13.78 -17.01
N GLY A 95 -3.08 13.13 -17.81
CA GLY A 95 -3.27 13.04 -19.25
C GLY A 95 -4.60 12.40 -19.67
N PHE A 96 -5.16 11.47 -18.88
CA PHE A 96 -6.49 10.91 -19.13
C PHE A 96 -7.61 11.94 -18.96
N LEU A 97 -7.43 12.96 -18.12
CA LEU A 97 -8.45 13.99 -17.90
C LEU A 97 -8.38 15.13 -18.93
N LYS A 98 -7.24 15.31 -19.60
CA LYS A 98 -7.00 16.44 -20.51
C LYS A 98 -7.53 16.23 -21.94
N GLY A 99 -7.99 15.03 -22.29
CA GLY A 99 -8.39 14.76 -23.69
C GLY A 99 -9.60 15.58 -24.16
N GLU A 100 -9.58 15.90 -25.46
CA GLU A 100 -10.54 16.77 -26.14
C GLU A 100 -12.02 16.37 -25.90
N ALA A 101 -12.91 17.35 -26.06
CA ALA A 101 -14.35 17.37 -25.75
C ALA A 101 -15.26 16.31 -26.43
N GLY A 102 -14.71 15.19 -26.90
CA GLY A 102 -15.43 14.02 -27.41
C GLY A 102 -15.17 12.72 -26.65
N SER A 103 -14.28 12.72 -25.66
CA SER A 103 -14.01 11.56 -24.81
C SER A 103 -15.03 11.43 -23.69
N GLN A 104 -15.46 10.22 -23.36
CA GLN A 104 -16.38 9.93 -22.25
C GLN A 104 -15.74 10.11 -20.87
N VAL A 105 -15.02 11.21 -20.63
CA VAL A 105 -14.83 11.71 -19.28
C VAL A 105 -16.23 12.07 -18.80
N ASP A 106 -16.71 11.43 -17.74
CA ASP A 106 -18.04 11.71 -17.22
C ASP A 106 -18.11 13.20 -16.89
N THR A 107 -18.94 13.95 -17.61
CA THR A 107 -18.99 15.41 -17.51
C THR A 107 -19.38 15.87 -16.10
N LYS A 108 -19.90 14.97 -15.25
CA LYS A 108 -20.06 15.22 -13.82
C LYS A 108 -18.74 15.34 -13.06
N VAL A 109 -17.70 14.63 -13.48
CA VAL A 109 -16.35 14.71 -12.91
C VAL A 109 -15.68 16.04 -13.27
N ALA A 110 -16.03 16.65 -14.41
CA ALA A 110 -15.52 17.97 -14.79
C ALA A 110 -16.02 19.12 -13.89
N GLU A 111 -17.12 18.92 -13.15
CA GLU A 111 -17.60 19.83 -12.10
C GLU A 111 -17.13 19.42 -10.70
N ALA A 112 -16.61 18.21 -10.53
CA ALA A 112 -16.09 17.73 -9.26
C ALA A 112 -14.71 18.35 -8.98
N VAL A 113 -14.50 18.72 -7.71
CA VAL A 113 -13.19 19.17 -7.22
C VAL A 113 -12.25 17.97 -7.26
N TYR A 114 -11.38 17.93 -8.27
CA TYR A 114 -10.30 16.95 -8.35
C TYR A 114 -9.04 17.53 -7.70
N ASP A 115 -8.27 16.66 -7.05
CA ASP A 115 -6.98 17.02 -6.49
C ASP A 115 -5.87 16.44 -7.39
N ILE A 116 -5.06 17.31 -7.97
CA ILE A 116 -3.91 16.91 -8.78
C ILE A 116 -2.69 16.82 -7.88
N GLY A 117 -1.86 15.80 -8.09
CA GLY A 117 -0.52 15.79 -7.50
C GLY A 117 0.31 16.94 -8.04
N GLN A 118 0.62 17.90 -7.17
CA GLN A 118 1.38 19.09 -7.50
C GLN A 118 2.62 19.20 -6.63
N CYS A 119 3.72 19.63 -7.26
CA CYS A 119 4.93 19.99 -6.55
C CYS A 119 4.90 21.45 -6.16
N PHE A 120 4.99 21.72 -4.86
CA PHE A 120 5.15 23.07 -4.36
C PHE A 120 6.65 23.43 -4.30
N PRO A 121 7.04 24.66 -4.64
CA PRO A 121 8.43 25.09 -4.55
C PRO A 121 8.99 24.84 -3.13
N GLY A 122 10.15 24.17 -3.05
CA GLY A 122 10.78 23.81 -1.78
C GLY A 122 10.24 22.54 -1.10
N GLN A 123 9.18 21.91 -1.63
CA GLN A 123 8.82 20.55 -1.24
C GLN A 123 9.65 19.55 -2.05
N GLY A 124 10.76 19.10 -1.46
CA GLY A 124 11.38 17.84 -1.87
C GLY A 124 10.47 16.67 -1.49
N ILE A 125 10.78 15.46 -1.99
CA ILE A 125 10.14 14.24 -1.51
C ILE A 125 10.37 14.17 0.01
N ASN A 126 9.32 14.36 0.81
CA ASN A 126 9.45 14.27 2.27
C ASN A 126 9.47 12.79 2.68
N VAL A 127 10.69 12.24 2.72
CA VAL A 127 10.98 10.81 2.86
C VAL A 127 10.51 10.22 4.19
N THR A 128 10.30 11.02 5.25
CA THR A 128 9.76 10.51 6.53
C THR A 128 8.31 10.04 6.41
N THR A 129 7.58 10.45 5.37
CA THR A 129 6.23 9.95 5.07
C THR A 129 6.20 8.75 4.13
N LEU A 130 7.35 8.30 3.59
CA LEU A 130 7.44 7.11 2.73
C LEU A 130 7.24 5.80 3.51
N SER A 131 7.43 5.81 4.83
CA SER A 131 7.23 4.64 5.70
C SER A 131 5.79 4.10 5.71
N VAL A 132 4.83 4.86 5.18
CA VAL A 132 3.39 4.51 5.14
C VAL A 132 2.93 4.06 3.75
N VAL A 133 3.68 4.39 2.68
CA VAL A 133 3.27 4.12 1.28
C VAL A 133 4.16 3.09 0.59
N MET A 134 5.39 2.89 1.07
CA MET A 134 6.17 1.73 0.69
C MET A 134 5.51 0.51 1.32
N VAL A 135 5.18 -0.48 0.49
CA VAL A 135 5.10 -1.87 0.91
C VAL A 135 6.43 -2.12 1.63
N THR A 136 6.42 -2.04 2.95
CA THR A 136 7.43 -2.71 3.76
C THR A 136 7.11 -4.18 3.50
N GLY A 137 7.65 -4.69 2.40
CA GLY A 137 7.80 -6.11 2.20
C GLY A 137 8.42 -6.57 3.51
N SER A 138 7.64 -7.30 4.29
CA SER A 138 8.11 -7.80 5.57
C SER A 138 9.45 -8.49 5.29
N PRO A 139 10.51 -8.26 6.08
CA PRO A 139 11.83 -8.87 5.86
C PRO A 139 11.82 -10.42 6.00
N SER A 140 10.66 -11.07 5.91
CA SER A 140 10.42 -12.49 6.12
C SER A 140 10.61 -13.37 4.88
N ARG A 141 11.16 -12.83 3.80
CA ARG A 141 11.80 -13.66 2.77
C ARG A 141 13.22 -13.19 2.55
N GLU A 142 14.17 -13.83 3.24
CA GLU A 142 15.53 -13.87 2.73
C GLU A 142 15.50 -14.32 1.27
N ASN A 143 15.94 -13.40 0.42
CA ASN A 143 16.29 -13.48 -0.99
C ASN A 143 16.59 -14.91 -1.52
N LEU A 144 15.55 -15.59 -2.01
CA LEU A 144 15.73 -16.67 -2.98
C LEU A 144 16.03 -16.14 -4.40
N ARG A 145 16.02 -14.82 -4.58
CA ARG A 145 16.45 -14.14 -5.80
C ARG A 145 17.83 -13.58 -5.58
N THR A 146 18.78 -13.96 -6.42
CA THR A 146 20.12 -13.39 -6.39
C THR A 146 20.21 -12.33 -7.47
N PHE A 147 20.28 -11.06 -7.06
CA PHE A 147 20.57 -9.94 -7.95
C PHE A 147 22.06 -9.95 -8.29
N VAL A 148 22.37 -10.08 -9.57
CA VAL A 148 23.75 -10.14 -10.06
C VAL A 148 24.03 -8.87 -10.88
N PRO A 149 25.05 -8.08 -10.51
CA PRO A 149 25.39 -6.86 -11.21
C PRO A 149 25.81 -7.17 -12.65
N LEU A 150 25.20 -6.52 -13.64
CA LEU A 150 25.50 -6.75 -15.05
C LEU A 150 26.61 -5.79 -15.50
N ASN A 151 27.77 -6.34 -15.88
CA ASN A 151 28.98 -5.58 -16.22
C ASN A 151 29.49 -4.67 -15.08
N GLY A 152 29.50 -5.19 -13.85
CA GLY A 152 29.93 -4.44 -12.65
C GLY A 152 28.79 -3.72 -11.94
N GLY A 153 27.64 -3.55 -12.59
CA GLY A 153 26.42 -3.01 -11.97
C GLY A 153 26.44 -1.49 -11.81
N GLU A 154 27.48 -0.91 -11.23
CA GLU A 154 27.61 0.53 -10.96
C GLU A 154 27.90 1.36 -12.21
N ASP A 155 27.31 2.56 -12.28
CA ASP A 155 27.36 3.49 -13.41
C ASP A 155 26.92 2.85 -14.74
N ARG A 156 25.95 1.93 -14.67
CA ARG A 156 25.40 1.20 -15.81
C ARG A 156 23.88 1.31 -15.83
N ALA A 157 23.34 1.75 -16.96
CA ALA A 157 21.92 1.63 -17.24
C ALA A 157 21.63 0.31 -17.97
N CYS A 158 20.54 -0.37 -17.60
CA CYS A 158 20.07 -1.60 -18.19
C CYS A 158 19.58 -1.39 -19.63
N ARG A 159 19.85 -2.37 -20.50
CA ARG A 159 19.40 -2.39 -21.89
C ARG A 159 18.89 -3.77 -22.26
N GLY A 160 17.89 -3.82 -23.13
CA GLY A 160 17.24 -5.05 -23.56
C GLY A 160 18.13 -5.94 -24.43
N LYS A 161 17.81 -6.03 -25.72
CA LYS A 161 18.48 -6.94 -26.68
C LYS A 161 19.77 -6.39 -27.28
N SER A 162 20.02 -5.09 -27.13
CA SER A 162 21.22 -4.40 -27.64
C SER A 162 21.51 -3.15 -26.80
N GLU A 163 22.69 -2.56 -26.92
CA GLU A 163 23.02 -1.30 -26.22
C GLU A 163 22.09 -0.12 -26.57
N ALA A 164 21.50 -0.14 -27.78
CA ALA A 164 20.53 0.87 -28.23
C ALA A 164 19.10 0.61 -27.73
N ASP A 165 18.83 -0.58 -27.21
CA ASP A 165 17.53 -0.97 -26.69
C ASP A 165 17.34 -0.42 -25.28
N THR A 166 16.84 0.81 -25.19
CA THR A 166 16.48 1.50 -23.95
C THR A 166 15.23 0.92 -23.28
N GLY A 167 14.73 -0.22 -23.74
CA GLY A 167 13.49 -0.83 -23.26
C GLY A 167 12.25 -0.26 -23.94
N PHE A 168 12.38 0.61 -24.93
CA PHE A 168 11.22 1.08 -25.71
C PHE A 168 10.84 0.01 -26.73
N GLU A 169 9.68 -0.61 -26.53
CA GLU A 169 9.09 -1.52 -27.49
C GLU A 169 8.44 -0.75 -28.65
N PRO A 170 8.43 -1.33 -29.88
CA PRO A 170 7.68 -0.77 -30.99
C PRO A 170 6.22 -0.58 -30.59
N ALA A 171 5.59 0.48 -31.10
CA ALA A 171 4.19 0.76 -30.79
C ALA A 171 3.31 -0.44 -31.15
N VAL A 172 2.63 -1.02 -30.16
CA VAL A 172 1.54 -1.97 -30.44
C VAL A 172 0.27 -1.16 -30.76
N PRO A 173 -0.58 -1.59 -31.71
CA PRO A 173 -1.71 -0.78 -32.18
C PRO A 173 -2.68 -0.30 -31.09
N TRP A 174 -2.73 -0.98 -29.94
CA TRP A 174 -3.68 -0.73 -28.85
C TRP A 174 -3.09 0.06 -27.66
N PHE A 175 -1.79 -0.05 -27.39
CA PHE A 175 -1.13 0.54 -26.20
C PHE A 175 -0.03 1.55 -26.54
N GLY A 176 0.11 1.94 -27.80
CA GLY A 176 1.18 2.83 -28.23
C GLY A 176 2.57 2.24 -27.98
N GLN A 177 3.59 3.09 -27.91
CA GLN A 177 4.94 2.69 -27.49
C GLN A 177 4.90 2.33 -26.01
N GLY A 178 5.32 1.10 -25.70
CA GLY A 178 5.46 0.60 -24.34
C GLY A 178 6.91 0.50 -23.93
N ARG A 179 7.17 0.50 -22.63
CA ARG A 179 8.47 0.24 -22.02
C ARG A 179 8.50 -1.22 -21.57
N ALA A 180 9.67 -1.84 -21.62
CA ALA A 180 9.92 -3.18 -21.10
C ALA A 180 10.03 -3.20 -19.56
N TYR A 181 9.79 -2.06 -18.92
CA TYR A 181 9.91 -1.87 -17.48
C TYR A 181 8.81 -0.94 -16.93
N GLU A 182 8.47 -1.17 -15.67
CA GLU A 182 7.71 -0.24 -14.82
C GLU A 182 8.66 0.67 -14.04
N THR A 183 8.25 1.89 -13.73
CA THR A 183 9.03 2.81 -12.90
C THR A 183 8.40 2.99 -11.52
N TRP A 184 9.21 2.85 -10.48
CA TRP A 184 8.84 2.95 -9.08
C TRP A 184 9.76 3.93 -8.35
N THR A 185 9.28 4.47 -7.23
CA THR A 185 10.16 5.21 -6.31
C THR A 185 10.72 4.28 -5.24
N ALA A 186 12.04 4.16 -5.17
CA ALA A 186 12.75 3.37 -4.17
C ALA A 186 13.83 4.21 -3.48
N LYS A 187 13.83 4.24 -2.15
CA LYS A 187 14.79 5.05 -1.37
C LYS A 187 16.20 4.46 -1.40
N THR A 188 16.31 3.15 -1.47
CA THR A 188 17.56 2.38 -1.46
C THR A 188 17.53 1.33 -2.57
N LEU A 189 18.69 0.78 -2.92
CA LEU A 189 18.78 -0.35 -3.85
C LEU A 189 17.99 -1.55 -3.32
N GLU A 190 18.10 -1.87 -2.03
CA GLU A 190 17.36 -2.96 -1.39
C GLU A 190 15.83 -2.76 -1.49
N ALA A 191 15.35 -1.52 -1.36
CA ALA A 191 13.94 -1.20 -1.60
C ALA A 191 13.55 -1.33 -3.08
N CYS A 192 14.49 -1.20 -4.02
CA CYS A 192 14.25 -1.44 -5.44
C CYS A 192 14.22 -2.95 -5.74
N GLU A 193 15.12 -3.71 -5.13
CA GLU A 193 15.17 -5.18 -5.20
C GLU A 193 13.86 -5.81 -4.68
N SER A 194 13.29 -5.29 -3.60
CA SER A 194 12.05 -5.81 -3.03
C SER A 194 10.81 -5.56 -3.89
N LEU A 195 10.86 -4.62 -4.83
CA LEU A 195 9.78 -4.37 -5.80
C LEU A 195 9.81 -5.38 -6.97
N CYS A 196 10.89 -6.15 -7.13
CA CYS A 196 11.03 -7.12 -8.21
C CYS A 196 10.29 -8.43 -7.90
N ASP A 197 8.98 -8.46 -8.19
CA ASP A 197 8.14 -9.62 -7.89
C ASP A 197 8.08 -10.65 -9.03
N PHE A 198 8.13 -10.24 -10.30
CA PHE A 198 8.30 -11.14 -11.46
C PHE A 198 9.25 -10.55 -12.51
N CYS A 199 10.21 -9.75 -12.05
CA CYS A 199 11.14 -9.07 -12.93
C CYS A 199 12.32 -9.97 -13.35
N GLN A 200 12.92 -9.64 -14.48
CA GLN A 200 14.14 -10.25 -14.99
C GLN A 200 15.38 -9.43 -14.62
N ALA A 201 15.22 -8.14 -14.35
CA ALA A 201 16.28 -7.22 -13.97
C ALA A 201 15.71 -5.97 -13.30
N ILE A 202 16.57 -5.23 -12.62
CA ILE A 202 16.28 -3.92 -12.04
C ILE A 202 17.34 -2.90 -12.47
N GLU A 203 16.91 -1.66 -12.68
CA GLU A 203 17.78 -0.50 -12.84
C GLU A 203 17.45 0.53 -11.76
N TYR A 204 18.43 0.92 -10.96
CA TYR A 204 18.24 1.81 -9.82
C TYR A 204 19.07 3.09 -9.94
N HIS A 205 18.50 4.24 -9.58
CA HIS A 205 19.18 5.54 -9.51
C HIS A 205 19.00 6.20 -8.14
N ALA A 206 20.08 6.28 -7.36
CA ALA A 206 20.02 6.70 -5.96
C ALA A 206 19.58 8.16 -5.78
N GLU A 207 20.14 9.10 -6.57
CA GLU A 207 19.86 10.54 -6.43
C GLU A 207 18.39 10.88 -6.73
N TRP A 208 17.76 10.12 -7.64
CA TRP A 208 16.39 10.37 -8.08
C TRP A 208 15.39 9.41 -7.44
N MET A 209 15.89 8.50 -6.60
CA MET A 209 15.12 7.41 -6.02
C MET A 209 14.27 6.68 -7.07
N GLU A 210 14.81 6.50 -8.27
CA GLU A 210 14.11 5.89 -9.40
C GLU A 210 14.51 4.43 -9.51
N CYS A 211 13.52 3.55 -9.55
CA CYS A 211 13.70 2.11 -9.69
C CYS A 211 12.90 1.64 -10.90
N ARG A 212 13.57 1.10 -11.91
CA ARG A 212 12.94 0.52 -13.10
C ARG A 212 12.96 -0.99 -13.00
N ILE A 213 11.79 -1.60 -12.98
CA ILE A 213 11.57 -3.03 -12.85
C ILE A 213 11.38 -3.61 -14.25
N TRP A 214 12.39 -4.31 -14.77
CA TRP A 214 12.36 -4.87 -16.12
C TRP A 214 11.67 -6.23 -16.16
N HIS A 215 10.64 -6.35 -16.98
CA HIS A 215 9.91 -7.61 -17.18
C HIS A 215 10.51 -8.47 -18.30
N GLN A 216 11.39 -7.89 -19.11
CA GLN A 216 12.13 -8.60 -20.16
C GLN A 216 13.59 -8.83 -19.78
N PRO A 217 14.23 -9.88 -20.31
CA PRO A 217 15.65 -10.12 -20.08
C PRO A 217 16.51 -8.92 -20.51
N VAL A 218 17.28 -8.40 -19.56
CA VAL A 218 18.32 -7.40 -19.80
C VAL A 218 19.60 -8.14 -20.14
N THR A 219 20.10 -7.98 -21.35
CA THR A 219 21.32 -8.67 -21.82
C THR A 219 22.48 -7.71 -22.08
N HIS A 220 22.21 -6.41 -22.08
CA HIS A 220 23.19 -5.37 -22.33
C HIS A 220 23.11 -4.28 -21.27
N THR A 221 24.18 -3.50 -21.14
CA THR A 221 24.17 -2.27 -20.36
C THR A 221 24.95 -1.19 -21.12
N VAL A 222 24.77 0.08 -20.76
CA VAL A 222 25.61 1.19 -21.25
C VAL A 222 26.07 2.04 -20.07
N ASN A 223 27.19 2.75 -20.25
CA ASN A 223 27.68 3.69 -19.23
C ASN A 223 26.64 4.79 -18.98
N ALA A 224 26.22 4.93 -17.72
CA ALA A 224 25.31 5.95 -17.25
C ALA A 224 25.58 6.23 -15.77
N THR A 225 26.26 7.34 -15.49
CA THR A 225 26.64 7.71 -14.12
C THR A 225 25.43 7.79 -13.20
N GLY A 226 25.55 7.22 -12.00
CA GLY A 226 24.50 7.20 -10.97
C GLY A 226 23.49 6.06 -11.10
N TYR A 227 23.49 5.32 -12.22
CA TYR A 227 22.62 4.16 -12.42
C TYR A 227 23.30 2.87 -11.98
N GLN A 228 22.50 1.93 -11.46
CA GLN A 228 22.93 0.59 -11.14
C GLN A 228 22.05 -0.46 -11.82
N CYS A 229 22.63 -1.40 -12.57
CA CYS A 229 21.89 -2.43 -13.30
C CYS A 229 22.18 -3.84 -12.77
N TYR A 230 21.12 -4.55 -12.38
CA TYR A 230 21.20 -5.91 -11.85
C TYR A 230 20.24 -6.84 -12.60
N THR A 231 20.69 -8.06 -12.86
CA THR A 231 19.85 -9.14 -13.41
C THR A 231 19.46 -10.11 -12.31
N VAL A 232 18.28 -10.70 -12.41
CA VAL A 232 17.81 -11.70 -11.45
C VAL A 232 18.30 -13.08 -11.89
N THR A 233 19.09 -13.72 -11.05
CA THR A 233 19.52 -15.12 -11.26
C THR A 233 18.88 -16.02 -10.19
N GLY A 234 18.57 -17.26 -10.60
CA GLY A 234 17.76 -18.18 -9.81
C GLY A 234 16.32 -18.20 -10.30
N LYS A 235 15.93 -19.25 -11.03
CA LYS A 235 14.53 -19.57 -11.20
C LYS A 235 14.06 -20.12 -9.86
N LEU A 236 13.41 -19.27 -9.07
CA LEU A 236 12.43 -19.75 -8.13
C LEU A 236 11.45 -20.62 -8.93
N SER A 237 11.52 -21.95 -8.78
CA SER A 237 10.43 -22.78 -9.24
C SER A 237 9.17 -22.28 -8.54
N ALA A 238 8.04 -22.25 -9.24
CA ALA A 238 6.77 -21.79 -8.68
C ALA A 238 6.31 -22.63 -7.46
N GLU A 239 7.05 -23.68 -7.08
CA GLU A 239 6.85 -24.47 -5.86
C GLU A 239 7.81 -24.05 -4.73
N GLU A 240 9.06 -23.67 -5.02
CA GLU A 240 10.05 -23.24 -4.02
C GLU A 240 9.94 -21.74 -3.67
N ALA A 241 9.36 -20.93 -4.56
CA ALA A 241 9.05 -19.52 -4.31
C ALA A 241 8.03 -19.33 -3.21
N PHE A 242 7.26 -20.38 -2.91
CA PHE A 242 6.21 -20.35 -1.92
C PHE A 242 6.66 -21.15 -0.72
N GLY A 243 7.11 -20.45 0.31
CA GLY A 243 7.05 -21.02 1.65
C GLY A 243 5.63 -21.53 1.89
N ALA A 244 5.45 -22.85 1.86
CA ALA A 244 4.18 -23.56 2.06
C ALA A 244 3.49 -23.20 3.41
N ALA A 245 4.13 -22.38 4.24
CA ALA A 245 3.62 -21.85 5.50
C ALA A 245 2.61 -20.68 5.36
N ALA A 246 2.70 -19.84 4.32
CA ALA A 246 1.86 -18.62 4.22
C ALA A 246 0.43 -18.90 3.73
N LEU A 247 0.26 -19.95 2.91
CA LEU A 247 -1.03 -20.41 2.41
C LEU A 247 -1.24 -21.88 2.75
N THR A 248 -0.90 -22.27 3.98
CA THR A 248 -1.29 -23.59 4.49
C THR A 248 -2.75 -23.53 4.91
N ALA A 249 -3.51 -24.55 4.52
CA ALA A 249 -4.93 -24.61 4.84
C ALA A 249 -5.08 -24.55 6.36
N PRO A 250 -5.88 -23.62 6.89
CA PRO A 250 -6.09 -23.55 8.32
C PRO A 250 -6.72 -24.85 8.80
N SER A 251 -6.18 -25.41 9.88
CA SER A 251 -6.75 -26.59 10.51
C SER A 251 -8.16 -26.32 11.03
N GLU A 252 -8.97 -27.35 11.24
CA GLU A 252 -10.31 -27.22 11.82
C GLU A 252 -10.30 -26.46 13.16
N LYS A 253 -9.26 -26.68 13.97
CA LYS A 253 -9.04 -25.94 15.21
C LYS A 253 -8.78 -24.45 14.96
N GLU A 254 -8.02 -24.10 13.94
CA GLU A 254 -7.76 -22.70 13.54
C GLU A 254 -8.95 -22.01 12.88
N MET A 255 -9.95 -22.76 12.41
CA MET A 255 -11.21 -22.22 11.88
C MET A 255 -12.29 -22.13 12.96
N SER A 256 -12.21 -22.93 14.02
CA SER A 256 -13.27 -23.09 15.05
C SER A 256 -13.69 -21.81 15.78
N CYS A 257 -12.84 -20.78 15.82
CA CYS A 257 -13.16 -19.49 16.44
C CYS A 257 -13.49 -18.38 15.44
N LEU A 258 -13.43 -18.67 14.12
CA LEU A 258 -13.77 -17.70 13.10
C LEU A 258 -15.28 -17.46 13.08
N THR A 259 -15.67 -16.22 12.86
CA THR A 259 -17.09 -15.83 12.85
C THR A 259 -17.69 -16.17 11.47
N PRO A 260 -18.80 -16.92 11.40
CA PRO A 260 -19.48 -17.19 10.14
C PRO A 260 -20.01 -15.89 9.50
N TRP A 261 -19.62 -15.62 8.25
CA TRP A 261 -20.06 -14.43 7.52
C TRP A 261 -21.11 -14.76 6.45
N LYS A 262 -22.38 -14.43 6.76
CA LYS A 262 -23.56 -14.88 6.00
C LYS A 262 -23.64 -14.46 4.53
N ASN A 263 -22.88 -13.43 4.15
CA ASN A 263 -22.87 -12.92 2.77
C ASN A 263 -21.68 -13.44 1.95
N GLY A 264 -20.88 -14.36 2.51
CA GLY A 264 -19.66 -14.89 1.90
C GLY A 264 -18.46 -13.94 2.02
N CYS A 265 -17.25 -14.49 2.01
CA CYS A 265 -16.01 -13.73 2.20
C CYS A 265 -15.84 -12.62 1.17
N ASN A 266 -16.32 -12.84 -0.06
CA ASN A 266 -16.25 -11.88 -1.17
C ASN A 266 -17.00 -10.56 -0.92
N SER A 267 -17.88 -10.52 0.08
CA SER A 267 -18.60 -9.30 0.49
C SER A 267 -17.85 -8.50 1.56
N ILE A 268 -16.76 -9.02 2.10
CA ILE A 268 -15.98 -8.37 3.14
C ILE A 268 -14.96 -7.42 2.49
N VAL A 269 -15.04 -6.13 2.82
CA VAL A 269 -14.10 -5.10 2.37
C VAL A 269 -13.13 -4.68 3.48
N ASN A 270 -13.15 -5.38 4.62
CA ASN A 270 -12.36 -5.04 5.77
C ASN A 270 -11.36 -6.14 6.16
N LYS A 271 -10.08 -5.77 6.33
CA LYS A 271 -9.01 -6.70 6.72
C LYS A 271 -9.31 -7.45 8.00
N LEU A 272 -9.71 -6.75 9.06
CA LEU A 272 -9.92 -7.38 10.36
C LEU A 272 -11.14 -8.31 10.35
N THR A 273 -12.24 -7.88 9.76
CA THR A 273 -13.42 -8.72 9.56
C THR A 273 -13.07 -9.94 8.70
N CYS A 274 -12.31 -9.75 7.62
CA CYS A 274 -11.87 -10.85 6.77
C CYS A 274 -11.04 -11.86 7.56
N LEU A 275 -10.02 -11.40 8.30
CA LEU A 275 -9.11 -12.25 9.06
C LEU A 275 -9.72 -12.89 10.31
N SER A 276 -10.93 -12.47 10.70
CA SER A 276 -11.71 -13.05 11.79
C SER A 276 -12.95 -13.83 11.33
N SER A 277 -13.15 -13.97 10.01
CA SER A 277 -14.34 -14.62 9.45
C SER A 277 -14.02 -15.91 8.70
N GLN A 278 -15.06 -16.74 8.61
CA GLN A 278 -15.16 -17.83 7.65
C GLN A 278 -16.39 -17.58 6.76
N ASP A 279 -16.34 -18.08 5.53
CA ASP A 279 -17.44 -17.97 4.59
C ASP A 279 -18.65 -18.74 5.11
N ASP A 280 -19.79 -18.08 5.25
CA ASP A 280 -21.08 -18.71 5.56
C ASP A 280 -22.15 -18.22 4.57
N GLY A 281 -21.69 -17.92 3.35
CA GLY A 281 -22.54 -17.53 2.23
C GLY A 281 -23.47 -18.66 1.81
N PRO A 282 -24.57 -18.34 1.10
CA PRO A 282 -25.49 -19.36 0.57
C PRO A 282 -24.85 -20.25 -0.51
N THR A 283 -23.78 -19.77 -1.13
CA THR A 283 -23.04 -20.50 -2.17
C THR A 283 -22.12 -21.51 -1.50
N THR A 284 -22.35 -22.81 -1.70
CA THR A 284 -21.48 -23.86 -1.15
C THR A 284 -20.20 -24.05 -1.95
N THR A 285 -20.29 -23.91 -3.27
CA THR A 285 -19.17 -24.02 -4.22
C THR A 285 -19.21 -22.92 -5.26
N SER A 286 -18.06 -22.42 -5.67
CA SER A 286 -17.90 -21.45 -6.76
C SER A 286 -16.89 -21.99 -7.76
N TYR A 287 -17.30 -22.13 -9.03
CA TYR A 287 -16.48 -22.73 -10.10
C TYR A 287 -15.89 -24.12 -9.75
N GLY A 288 -16.65 -24.94 -9.00
CA GLY A 288 -16.21 -26.27 -8.58
C GLY A 288 -15.40 -26.31 -7.28
N TRP A 289 -15.02 -25.15 -6.74
CA TRP A 289 -14.23 -25.05 -5.50
C TRP A 289 -15.12 -24.76 -4.29
N LYS A 290 -14.81 -25.34 -3.13
CA LYS A 290 -15.63 -25.18 -1.92
C LYS A 290 -15.43 -23.79 -1.35
N VAL A 291 -16.48 -22.97 -1.25
CA VAL A 291 -16.36 -21.64 -0.62
C VAL A 291 -16.97 -21.62 0.77
N HIS A 292 -18.13 -22.25 0.97
CA HIS A 292 -18.80 -22.27 2.27
C HIS A 292 -18.02 -23.04 3.33
N GLY A 293 -17.91 -22.45 4.52
CA GLY A 293 -17.16 -22.95 5.66
C GLY A 293 -15.64 -22.82 5.51
N GLN A 294 -15.15 -22.14 4.46
CA GLN A 294 -13.71 -21.86 4.33
C GLN A 294 -13.33 -20.62 5.12
N ALA A 295 -12.10 -20.59 5.63
CA ALA A 295 -11.50 -19.36 6.12
C ALA A 295 -11.49 -18.29 5.02
N CYS A 296 -11.76 -17.05 5.42
CA CYS A 296 -11.60 -15.92 4.52
C CYS A 296 -10.11 -15.56 4.37
N VAL A 297 -9.72 -15.02 3.21
CA VAL A 297 -8.35 -14.60 2.91
C VAL A 297 -8.38 -13.14 2.47
N TRP A 298 -7.63 -12.31 3.17
CA TRP A 298 -7.45 -10.91 2.84
C TRP A 298 -6.34 -10.76 1.80
N CYS A 299 -6.58 -10.03 0.72
CA CYS A 299 -5.66 -9.90 -0.42
C CYS A 299 -4.97 -8.54 -0.49
N GLY A 300 -4.84 -7.86 0.65
CA GLY A 300 -4.35 -6.49 0.70
C GLY A 300 -5.45 -5.46 0.45
N ASN A 301 -5.06 -4.21 0.19
CA ASN A 301 -6.01 -3.13 -0.12
C ASN A 301 -6.54 -3.19 -1.57
N GLY A 302 -6.09 -4.17 -2.36
CA GLY A 302 -6.50 -4.40 -3.74
C GLY A 302 -7.48 -5.56 -3.91
N PRO A 303 -8.04 -5.72 -5.12
CA PRO A 303 -8.85 -6.88 -5.46
C PRO A 303 -8.02 -8.17 -5.31
N CYS A 304 -8.67 -9.23 -4.84
CA CYS A 304 -8.06 -10.55 -4.73
C CYS A 304 -7.75 -11.15 -6.10
N THR A 305 -8.60 -10.91 -7.10
CA THR A 305 -8.50 -11.53 -8.42
C THR A 305 -8.81 -10.54 -9.52
N SER A 306 -8.33 -10.79 -10.74
CA SER A 306 -8.50 -9.90 -11.90
C SER A 306 -9.96 -9.65 -12.31
N ASN A 307 -10.90 -10.50 -11.88
CA ASN A 307 -12.32 -10.40 -12.24
C ASN A 307 -13.23 -10.03 -11.06
N SER A 308 -12.68 -9.73 -9.88
CA SER A 308 -13.47 -9.37 -8.69
C SER A 308 -12.95 -8.09 -8.05
N GLY A 309 -13.84 -7.17 -7.64
CA GLY A 309 -13.46 -6.03 -6.78
C GLY A 309 -13.30 -6.38 -5.29
N SER A 310 -13.42 -7.67 -4.94
CA SER A 310 -13.42 -8.14 -3.54
C SER A 310 -11.99 -8.13 -2.97
N GLN A 311 -11.80 -7.48 -1.82
CA GLN A 311 -10.51 -7.45 -1.08
C GLN A 311 -10.33 -8.66 -0.15
N CYS A 312 -11.39 -9.47 -0.01
CA CYS A 312 -11.43 -10.68 0.79
C CYS A 312 -12.10 -11.80 -0.02
N GLN A 313 -11.63 -13.03 0.08
CA GLN A 313 -12.19 -14.15 -0.68
C GLN A 313 -12.02 -15.48 0.07
N ALA A 314 -12.86 -16.48 -0.22
CA ALA A 314 -12.74 -17.80 0.39
C ALA A 314 -11.41 -18.47 -0.01
N TYR A 315 -10.75 -19.10 0.96
CA TYR A 315 -9.42 -19.69 0.82
C TYR A 315 -9.27 -20.65 -0.38
N ASP A 316 -10.17 -21.64 -0.49
CA ASP A 316 -10.09 -22.67 -1.53
C ASP A 316 -10.30 -22.09 -2.94
N TYR A 317 -11.15 -21.07 -3.06
CA TYR A 317 -11.38 -20.36 -4.32
C TYR A 317 -10.11 -19.65 -4.79
N LEU A 318 -9.37 -18.99 -3.90
CA LEU A 318 -8.14 -18.29 -4.30
C LEU A 318 -6.99 -19.23 -4.67
N LEU A 319 -6.86 -20.36 -3.99
CA LEU A 319 -5.75 -21.26 -4.23
C LEU A 319 -5.90 -22.09 -5.49
N HIS A 320 -7.14 -22.48 -5.82
CA HIS A 320 -7.39 -23.41 -6.91
C HIS A 320 -8.15 -22.78 -8.08
N GLY A 321 -8.60 -21.53 -7.94
CA GLY A 321 -9.38 -20.84 -8.96
C GLY A 321 -8.56 -20.18 -10.08
N GLU A 322 -7.24 -20.05 -9.96
CA GLU A 322 -6.42 -19.44 -11.01
C GLU A 322 -6.42 -20.31 -12.28
N GLY A 323 -6.75 -19.72 -13.43
CA GLY A 323 -6.92 -20.41 -14.71
C GLY A 323 -8.30 -21.05 -14.93
N THR A 324 -9.15 -21.15 -13.90
CA THR A 324 -10.53 -21.69 -14.04
C THR A 324 -11.61 -20.69 -13.66
N ALA A 325 -11.50 -20.10 -12.47
CA ALA A 325 -12.46 -19.16 -11.90
C ALA A 325 -12.05 -17.70 -12.15
N PHE A 326 -10.75 -17.44 -12.27
CA PHE A 326 -10.17 -16.14 -12.60
C PHE A 326 -8.84 -16.31 -13.32
N GLU A 327 -8.41 -15.27 -14.06
CA GLU A 327 -7.19 -15.33 -14.87
C GLU A 327 -5.92 -15.11 -14.05
N VAL A 328 -5.94 -14.13 -13.12
CA VAL A 328 -4.78 -13.73 -12.32
C VAL A 328 -5.20 -13.46 -10.88
N LEU A 329 -4.43 -14.00 -9.93
CA LEU A 329 -4.49 -13.65 -8.51
C LEU A 329 -3.74 -12.31 -8.28
N THR A 330 -4.47 -11.21 -8.04
CA THR A 330 -3.94 -9.83 -8.05
C THR A 330 -3.37 -9.33 -6.72
N GLY A 331 -3.40 -10.14 -5.65
CA GLY A 331 -2.85 -9.81 -4.32
C GLY A 331 -1.99 -10.92 -3.71
N ARG A 332 -1.24 -11.63 -4.56
CA ARG A 332 -0.52 -12.87 -4.22
C ARG A 332 0.55 -12.68 -3.13
N ASP A 333 1.12 -11.49 -3.05
CA ASP A 333 2.15 -11.05 -2.11
C ASP A 333 1.59 -10.61 -0.75
N GLN A 334 0.31 -10.24 -0.67
CA GLN A 334 -0.34 -9.72 0.55
C GLN A 334 -1.45 -10.63 1.10
N LEU A 335 -1.42 -11.92 0.75
CA LEU A 335 -2.41 -12.87 1.23
C LEU A 335 -2.25 -13.12 2.74
N HIS A 336 -3.29 -12.82 3.49
CA HIS A 336 -3.41 -13.17 4.89
C HIS A 336 -4.63 -14.06 5.07
N VAL A 337 -4.41 -15.30 5.52
CA VAL A 337 -5.49 -16.27 5.75
C VAL A 337 -6.07 -16.08 7.15
N ALA A 338 -7.39 -16.04 7.28
CA ALA A 338 -8.07 -16.03 8.56
C ALA A 338 -7.71 -17.29 9.35
N ARG A 339 -7.19 -17.09 10.56
CA ARG A 339 -6.79 -18.14 11.50
C ARG A 339 -7.14 -17.70 12.90
N CYS A 340 -7.40 -18.62 13.81
CA CYS A 340 -7.68 -18.25 15.19
C CYS A 340 -6.59 -17.42 15.87
N SER A 341 -5.33 -17.66 15.57
CA SER A 341 -4.20 -16.88 16.08
C SER A 341 -4.14 -15.45 15.52
N LEU A 342 -4.80 -15.18 14.39
CA LEU A 342 -4.85 -13.87 13.73
C LEU A 342 -6.18 -13.15 13.95
N ALA A 343 -7.28 -13.91 14.09
CA ALA A 343 -8.58 -13.43 14.55
C ALA A 343 -8.49 -12.96 16.01
N GLN A 344 -7.61 -13.62 16.78
CA GLN A 344 -6.98 -13.06 17.94
C GLN A 344 -5.82 -12.17 17.50
N THR A 345 -6.09 -11.05 16.80
CA THR A 345 -5.32 -9.85 17.15
C THR A 345 -5.36 -9.83 18.67
N PRO A 346 -4.23 -9.70 19.40
CA PRO A 346 -4.28 -9.57 20.84
C PRO A 346 -5.45 -8.65 21.09
N HIS A 347 -6.50 -9.16 21.71
CA HIS A 347 -7.58 -8.32 22.16
C HIS A 347 -6.83 -7.60 23.29
N GLU A 348 -6.04 -6.59 22.91
CA GLU A 348 -4.95 -6.01 23.70
C GLU A 348 -5.58 -5.79 25.02
N ASP A 349 -5.16 -6.51 26.06
CA ASP A 349 -5.96 -6.73 27.24
C ASP A 349 -6.69 -5.45 27.67
N LEU A 350 -7.93 -5.26 27.19
CA LEU A 350 -8.59 -3.94 27.24
C LEU A 350 -9.14 -3.72 28.65
N THR A 351 -8.69 -4.52 29.63
CA THR A 351 -9.06 -4.41 31.03
C THR A 351 -8.53 -3.12 31.64
N CYS A 352 -7.45 -2.53 31.10
CA CYS A 352 -7.01 -1.21 31.54
C CYS A 352 -7.94 -0.07 31.09
N LEU A 353 -8.75 -0.28 30.03
CA LEU A 353 -9.66 0.73 29.51
C LEU A 353 -10.98 0.73 30.29
N ALA A 354 -11.39 1.91 30.74
CA ALA A 354 -12.67 2.11 31.42
C ALA A 354 -13.85 1.89 30.47
N ALA A 355 -14.88 1.16 30.90
CA ALA A 355 -16.08 0.99 30.09
C ALA A 355 -16.94 2.27 30.11
N ALA A 356 -17.04 2.95 28.97
CA ALA A 356 -17.94 4.08 28.77
C ALA A 356 -19.38 3.57 28.59
N SER A 357 -20.13 3.45 29.69
CA SER A 357 -21.47 2.85 29.72
C SER A 357 -22.48 3.49 28.76
N THR A 358 -22.32 4.77 28.45
CA THR A 358 -23.16 5.51 27.49
C THR A 358 -22.64 5.46 26.04
N GLY A 359 -21.46 4.87 25.84
CA GLY A 359 -20.77 4.70 24.55
C GLY A 359 -19.66 5.71 24.29
N CYS A 360 -18.67 5.31 23.49
CA CYS A 360 -17.59 6.19 23.05
C CYS A 360 -18.14 7.45 22.37
N ASN A 361 -19.24 7.31 21.62
CA ASN A 361 -19.91 8.39 20.89
C ASN A 361 -20.43 9.55 21.75
N LYS A 362 -20.51 9.38 23.07
CA LYS A 362 -20.89 10.44 24.02
C LYS A 362 -19.70 11.17 24.63
N ILE A 363 -18.50 10.65 24.47
CA ILE A 363 -17.28 11.28 24.98
C ILE A 363 -16.94 12.49 24.08
N ARG A 364 -16.51 13.58 24.72
CA ARG A 364 -16.13 14.85 24.06
C ARG A 364 -14.72 15.31 24.44
N ASP A 365 -14.07 14.57 25.34
CA ASP A 365 -12.72 14.85 25.82
C ASP A 365 -11.76 13.76 25.34
N SER A 366 -10.56 14.17 24.92
CA SER A 366 -9.56 13.28 24.34
C SER A 366 -9.02 12.29 25.35
N ALA A 367 -8.66 12.75 26.56
CA ALA A 367 -8.08 11.91 27.59
C ALA A 367 -9.06 10.82 28.05
N THR A 368 -10.33 11.20 28.24
CA THR A 368 -11.41 10.27 28.56
C THR A 368 -11.62 9.26 27.42
N CYS A 369 -11.60 9.70 26.17
CA CYS A 369 -11.75 8.82 25.01
C CYS A 369 -10.61 7.79 24.96
N LEU A 370 -9.36 8.25 25.06
CA LEU A 370 -8.16 7.40 24.97
C LEU A 370 -7.93 6.51 26.19
N SER A 371 -8.71 6.69 27.26
CA SER A 371 -8.71 5.80 28.43
C SER A 371 -9.94 4.90 28.52
N SER A 372 -10.77 4.88 27.47
CA SER A 372 -12.07 4.18 27.48
C SER A 372 -12.22 3.13 26.38
N LYS A 373 -13.13 2.19 26.63
CA LYS A 373 -13.73 1.29 25.65
C LYS A 373 -15.25 1.44 25.68
N ASP A 374 -15.93 1.08 24.61
CA ASP A 374 -17.38 1.24 24.55
C ASP A 374 -18.10 0.27 25.51
N GLY A 375 -18.92 0.80 26.39
CA GLY A 375 -19.65 0.05 27.41
C GLY A 375 -21.15 -0.09 27.14
N ARG A 376 -21.64 0.20 25.92
CA ARG A 376 -23.07 0.11 25.62
C ARG A 376 -23.55 -1.34 25.67
N SER A 377 -24.86 -1.53 25.87
CA SER A 377 -25.44 -2.87 26.07
C SER A 377 -25.51 -3.71 24.78
N TYR A 378 -25.71 -3.07 23.62
CA TYR A 378 -25.77 -3.75 22.33
C TYR A 378 -24.37 -4.04 21.77
N ALA A 379 -24.21 -5.24 21.20
CA ALA A 379 -22.91 -5.69 20.69
C ALA A 379 -22.45 -4.93 19.45
N SER A 380 -23.37 -4.42 18.63
CA SER A 380 -23.09 -3.87 17.30
C SER A 380 -24.02 -2.72 16.89
N VAL A 381 -23.56 -1.88 15.96
CA VAL A 381 -24.33 -0.83 15.27
C VAL A 381 -24.05 -0.93 13.77
N ALA A 382 -25.10 -1.00 12.95
CA ALA A 382 -24.97 -1.14 11.49
C ALA A 382 -24.09 -2.34 11.07
N GLY A 383 -24.15 -3.45 11.83
CA GLY A 383 -23.34 -4.65 11.59
C GLY A 383 -21.89 -4.57 12.10
N LEU A 384 -21.46 -3.41 12.61
CA LEU A 384 -20.11 -3.18 13.15
C LEU A 384 -20.13 -3.40 14.66
N LYS A 385 -19.13 -4.09 15.19
CA LYS A 385 -18.97 -4.30 16.63
C LYS A 385 -18.75 -2.96 17.30
N VAL A 386 -19.38 -2.75 18.46
CA VAL A 386 -19.15 -1.54 19.25
C VAL A 386 -18.81 -1.89 20.69
N ARG A 387 -19.57 -2.79 21.33
CA ARG A 387 -19.38 -3.09 22.75
C ARG A 387 -18.03 -3.77 22.98
N GLY A 388 -17.27 -3.20 23.91
CA GLY A 388 -15.94 -3.66 24.28
C GLY A 388 -14.84 -3.20 23.32
N GLU A 389 -15.17 -2.51 22.23
CA GLU A 389 -14.16 -1.93 21.34
C GLU A 389 -13.48 -0.74 22.02
N PRO A 390 -12.16 -0.55 21.83
CA PRO A 390 -11.50 0.65 22.31
C PRO A 390 -12.10 1.88 21.65
N CYS A 391 -12.14 2.99 22.38
CA CYS A 391 -12.61 4.24 21.81
C CYS A 391 -11.53 4.87 20.92
N VAL A 392 -11.98 5.61 19.90
CA VAL A 392 -11.13 6.31 18.92
C VAL A 392 -11.42 7.81 18.99
N TRP A 393 -10.39 8.59 19.32
CA TRP A 393 -10.45 10.04 19.37
C TRP A 393 -10.15 10.64 17.99
N CYS A 394 -11.04 11.47 17.46
CA CYS A 394 -10.97 11.97 16.09
C CYS A 394 -10.31 13.37 15.97
N GLY A 395 -9.30 13.62 16.80
CA GLY A 395 -8.52 14.86 16.74
C GLY A 395 -9.29 16.13 17.12
N GLY A 396 -10.41 16.00 17.85
CA GLY A 396 -11.28 17.13 18.24
C GLY A 396 -12.28 17.56 17.16
N GLY A 397 -12.25 16.92 15.99
CA GLY A 397 -13.27 17.05 14.94
C GLY A 397 -14.27 15.89 14.93
N PRO A 398 -15.36 16.00 14.15
CA PRO A 398 -16.29 14.88 13.94
C PRO A 398 -15.57 13.70 13.29
N CYS A 399 -15.83 12.48 13.78
CA CYS A 399 -15.25 11.27 13.20
C CYS A 399 -15.79 11.00 11.79
N SER A 400 -17.07 11.27 11.53
CA SER A 400 -17.71 10.95 10.26
C SER A 400 -18.66 12.06 9.78
N THR A 401 -19.06 12.01 8.51
CA THR A 401 -19.99 13.01 7.93
C THR A 401 -21.39 13.00 8.55
N ASN A 402 -21.77 11.93 9.23
CA ASN A 402 -23.14 11.70 9.67
C ASN A 402 -23.40 12.13 11.12
N ASN A 403 -22.36 12.47 11.88
CA ASN A 403 -22.51 12.83 13.27
C ASN A 403 -21.42 13.79 13.76
N PRO A 404 -21.70 14.59 14.81
CA PRO A 404 -20.71 15.48 15.42
C PRO A 404 -19.91 14.78 16.53
N ASN A 405 -19.75 13.45 16.49
CA ASN A 405 -19.08 12.73 17.57
C ASN A 405 -17.57 12.85 17.43
N LEU A 406 -16.92 13.28 18.51
CA LEU A 406 -15.46 13.48 18.56
C LEU A 406 -14.71 12.21 18.95
N CYS A 407 -15.46 11.22 19.44
CA CYS A 407 -14.98 9.93 19.90
C CYS A 407 -15.97 8.87 19.41
N GLU A 408 -15.50 7.75 18.88
CA GLU A 408 -16.36 6.66 18.37
C GLU A 408 -15.72 5.30 18.71
N PRO A 409 -16.47 4.18 18.76
CA PRO A 409 -15.87 2.85 18.89
C PRO A 409 -14.97 2.55 17.70
N HIS A 410 -13.88 1.83 17.92
CA HIS A 410 -12.87 1.55 16.89
C HIS A 410 -13.44 0.97 15.60
N ASP A 411 -14.15 -0.16 15.66
CA ASP A 411 -14.71 -0.79 14.47
C ASP A 411 -15.73 0.11 13.75
N TYR A 412 -16.54 0.88 14.50
CA TYR A 412 -17.43 1.88 13.90
C TYR A 412 -16.66 3.02 13.21
N ALA A 413 -15.64 3.59 13.85
CA ALA A 413 -14.89 4.73 13.33
C ALA A 413 -14.04 4.36 12.10
N VAL A 414 -13.33 3.23 12.18
CA VAL A 414 -12.35 2.83 11.16
C VAL A 414 -13.03 2.08 10.02
N HIS A 415 -14.08 1.30 10.29
CA HIS A 415 -14.71 0.42 9.30
C HIS A 415 -16.16 0.79 8.95
N GLY A 416 -16.69 1.86 9.56
CA GLY A 416 -18.03 2.35 9.25
C GLY A 416 -18.14 3.12 7.94
N GLN A 417 -17.04 3.42 7.26
CA GLN A 417 -17.11 4.06 5.95
C GLN A 417 -17.82 3.12 4.95
N THR A 418 -18.73 3.66 4.15
CA THR A 418 -19.63 2.97 3.20
C THR A 418 -20.71 2.07 3.83
N HIS A 419 -20.56 1.68 5.11
CA HIS A 419 -21.55 0.86 5.84
C HIS A 419 -22.46 1.68 6.75
N ALA A 420 -21.88 2.49 7.65
CA ALA A 420 -22.58 3.31 8.62
C ALA A 420 -22.57 4.81 8.23
N PHE A 421 -21.56 5.26 7.50
CA PHE A 421 -21.42 6.64 7.04
C PHE A 421 -20.64 6.77 5.73
N ARG A 422 -20.75 7.93 5.07
CA ARG A 422 -20.14 8.14 3.74
C ARG A 422 -18.63 8.33 3.83
N ASN A 423 -18.17 9.24 4.69
CA ASN A 423 -16.74 9.54 4.83
C ASN A 423 -16.29 9.46 6.29
N PHE A 424 -15.16 8.81 6.52
CA PHE A 424 -14.38 8.92 7.75
C PHE A 424 -13.54 10.19 7.66
N LEU A 425 -13.88 11.22 8.44
CA LEU A 425 -13.29 12.56 8.33
C LEU A 425 -11.94 12.68 9.05
N ALA A 426 -11.70 11.83 10.04
CA ALA A 426 -10.51 11.91 10.90
C ALA A 426 -9.40 10.93 10.50
N LYS A 427 -9.36 10.46 9.23
CA LYS A 427 -8.40 9.45 8.73
C LYS A 427 -6.94 9.71 9.10
N SER A 428 -6.53 10.98 9.14
CA SER A 428 -5.14 11.39 9.41
C SER A 428 -4.89 11.87 10.84
N THR A 429 -5.93 12.02 11.66
CA THR A 429 -5.83 12.66 12.99
C THR A 429 -6.38 11.79 14.12
N PHE A 430 -6.93 10.61 13.80
CA PHE A 430 -7.52 9.74 14.80
C PHE A 430 -6.46 9.06 15.66
N LYS A 431 -6.79 8.83 16.93
CA LYS A 431 -5.98 8.08 17.90
C LYS A 431 -6.82 6.98 18.52
N VAL A 432 -6.27 5.78 18.64
CA VAL A 432 -6.97 4.61 19.21
C VAL A 432 -6.52 4.38 20.65
N ALA A 433 -7.47 4.18 21.56
CA ALA A 433 -7.21 3.74 22.92
C ALA A 433 -6.60 2.33 22.94
N VAL A 434 -5.52 2.13 23.68
CA VAL A 434 -4.80 0.86 23.80
C VAL A 434 -4.35 0.65 25.24
N CYS A 435 -4.01 -0.59 25.58
CA CYS A 435 -3.41 -0.93 26.86
C CYS A 435 -1.94 -1.27 26.69
N VAL A 436 -1.07 -0.49 27.34
CA VAL A 436 0.38 -0.74 27.40
C VAL A 436 0.76 -0.96 28.85
N ASN A 437 1.29 -2.14 29.17
CA ASN A 437 1.69 -2.50 30.53
C ASN A 437 0.56 -2.30 31.57
N GLY A 438 -0.68 -2.57 31.17
CA GLY A 438 -1.88 -2.38 32.01
C GLY A 438 -2.28 -0.92 32.23
N GLN A 439 -1.65 0.04 31.54
CA GLN A 439 -2.03 1.46 31.55
C GLN A 439 -2.69 1.85 30.23
N ALA A 440 -3.72 2.69 30.33
CA ALA A 440 -4.44 3.18 29.16
C ALA A 440 -3.66 4.30 28.48
N THR A 441 -3.40 4.16 27.19
CA THR A 441 -2.70 5.16 26.38
C THR A 441 -3.24 5.16 24.94
N SER A 442 -2.66 6.00 24.07
CA SER A 442 -2.95 5.98 22.64
C SER A 442 -1.93 5.15 21.87
N LYS A 443 -2.36 4.49 20.79
CA LYS A 443 -1.49 3.63 19.95
C LYS A 443 -0.23 4.34 19.44
N ASP A 444 -0.29 5.64 19.18
CA ASP A 444 0.86 6.41 18.73
C ASP A 444 1.92 6.56 19.84
N VAL A 445 1.48 6.88 21.06
CA VAL A 445 2.34 6.99 22.24
C VAL A 445 2.90 5.62 22.63
N ALA A 446 2.08 4.57 22.54
CA ALA A 446 2.52 3.19 22.76
C ALA A 446 3.68 2.78 21.83
N ARG A 447 3.63 3.26 20.58
CA ARG A 447 4.70 3.01 19.60
C ARG A 447 5.97 3.78 19.95
N GLU A 448 5.84 5.03 20.41
CA GLU A 448 6.99 5.85 20.82
C GLU A 448 7.66 5.29 22.09
N ASP A 449 6.89 4.91 23.10
CA ASP A 449 7.41 4.31 24.34
C ASP A 449 8.03 2.93 24.08
N GLY A 450 7.41 2.12 23.22
CA GLY A 450 7.94 0.81 22.82
C GLY A 450 9.23 0.92 22.01
N VAL A 451 9.33 1.92 21.12
CA VAL A 451 10.57 2.20 20.39
C VAL A 451 11.65 2.71 21.34
N ALA A 452 11.33 3.60 22.28
CA ALA A 452 12.29 4.08 23.27
C ALA A 452 12.82 2.96 24.17
N ALA A 453 11.95 2.06 24.62
CA ALA A 453 12.33 0.89 25.40
C ALA A 453 13.24 -0.06 24.60
N ALA A 454 12.84 -0.40 23.37
CA ALA A 454 13.63 -1.26 22.48
C ALA A 454 15.00 -0.64 22.13
N VAL A 455 15.06 0.68 21.91
CA VAL A 455 16.31 1.41 21.71
C VAL A 455 17.17 1.32 22.96
N SER A 456 16.62 1.51 24.15
CA SER A 456 17.40 1.41 25.39
C SER A 456 17.98 0.02 25.65
N GLU A 457 17.22 -1.05 25.38
CA GLU A 457 17.70 -2.43 25.50
C GLU A 457 18.79 -2.73 24.46
N ALA A 458 18.62 -2.25 23.22
CA ALA A 458 19.61 -2.39 22.16
C ALA A 458 20.91 -1.64 22.47
N GLN A 459 20.83 -0.44 23.04
CA GLN A 459 21.99 0.34 23.48
C GLN A 459 22.76 -0.38 24.59
N GLU A 460 22.06 -0.91 25.60
CA GLU A 460 22.69 -1.63 26.71
C GLU A 460 23.40 -2.93 26.23
N ALA A 461 22.79 -3.65 25.29
CA ALA A 461 23.40 -4.82 24.66
C ALA A 461 24.64 -4.47 23.82
N ALA A 462 24.60 -3.35 23.07
CA ALA A 462 25.72 -2.88 22.26
C ALA A 462 26.92 -2.47 23.13
N ILE A 463 26.67 -1.73 24.22
CA ILE A 463 27.70 -1.35 25.20
C ILE A 463 28.34 -2.59 25.83
N THR A 464 27.52 -3.54 26.30
CA THR A 464 27.99 -4.80 26.90
C THR A 464 28.87 -5.60 25.93
N THR A 465 28.51 -5.63 24.66
CA THR A 465 29.28 -6.32 23.60
C THR A 465 30.63 -5.64 23.37
N GLY A 466 30.66 -4.31 23.36
CA GLY A 466 31.90 -3.53 23.27
C GLY A 466 32.83 -3.77 24.45
N GLU A 467 32.32 -3.74 25.67
CA GLU A 467 33.10 -4.01 26.89
C GLU A 467 33.71 -5.43 26.87
N ALA A 468 32.93 -6.44 26.46
CA ALA A 468 33.42 -7.81 26.33
C ALA A 468 34.54 -7.95 25.27
N ALA A 469 34.42 -7.26 24.14
CA ALA A 469 35.45 -7.24 23.11
C ALA A 469 36.74 -6.54 23.58
N GLY A 470 36.61 -5.44 24.33
CA GLY A 470 37.74 -4.77 24.99
C GLY A 470 38.47 -5.69 25.97
N ALA A 471 37.71 -6.38 26.83
CA ALA A 471 38.26 -7.34 27.78
C ALA A 471 38.95 -8.54 27.09
N ALA A 472 38.37 -9.05 26.00
CA ALA A 472 38.99 -10.11 25.20
C ALA A 472 40.30 -9.64 24.54
N ALA A 473 40.35 -8.42 24.03
CA ALA A 473 41.56 -7.81 23.48
C ALA A 473 42.65 -7.65 24.57
N GLN A 474 42.26 -7.26 25.79
CA GLN A 474 43.16 -7.18 26.93
C GLN A 474 43.77 -8.54 27.29
N ALA A 475 42.94 -9.59 27.37
CA ALA A 475 43.39 -10.95 27.63
C ALA A 475 44.36 -11.47 26.54
N ALA A 476 44.22 -10.99 25.31
CA ALA A 476 45.13 -11.28 24.20
C ALA A 476 46.43 -10.43 24.19
N GLY A 477 46.67 -9.61 25.21
CA GLY A 477 47.87 -8.77 25.32
C GLY A 477 47.92 -7.60 24.33
N LYS A 478 46.75 -7.15 23.83
CA LYS A 478 46.67 -5.99 22.93
C LYS A 478 47.00 -4.69 23.66
N THR A 479 47.51 -3.69 22.94
CA THR A 479 47.75 -2.36 23.53
C THR A 479 46.44 -1.69 23.92
N PRO A 480 46.44 -0.72 24.86
CA PRO A 480 45.22 0.00 25.25
C PRO A 480 44.45 0.60 24.06
N ASN A 481 45.14 1.17 23.07
CA ASN A 481 44.50 1.69 21.85
C ASN A 481 43.82 0.58 21.02
N GLN A 482 44.43 -0.61 20.96
CA GLN A 482 43.84 -1.76 20.27
C GLN A 482 42.64 -2.34 21.03
N GLN A 483 42.64 -2.27 22.36
CA GLN A 483 41.49 -2.66 23.20
C GLN A 483 40.31 -1.70 22.99
N ALA A 484 40.56 -0.39 23.00
CA ALA A 484 39.53 0.63 22.74
C ALA A 484 38.96 0.54 21.32
N ALA A 485 39.80 0.30 20.31
CA ALA A 485 39.36 0.09 18.93
C ALA A 485 38.49 -1.17 18.79
N ALA A 486 38.86 -2.28 19.44
CA ALA A 486 38.07 -3.50 19.43
C ALA A 486 36.71 -3.33 20.13
N ALA A 487 36.69 -2.62 21.26
CA ALA A 487 35.46 -2.29 22.00
C ALA A 487 34.51 -1.40 21.18
N GLY A 488 35.04 -0.32 20.59
CA GLY A 488 34.25 0.59 19.75
C GLY A 488 33.68 -0.11 18.50
N ALA A 489 34.50 -0.89 17.78
CA ALA A 489 34.05 -1.61 16.59
C ALA A 489 32.96 -2.65 16.91
N ALA A 490 33.10 -3.38 18.03
CA ALA A 490 32.12 -4.37 18.44
C ALA A 490 30.80 -3.73 18.90
N ALA A 491 30.85 -2.62 19.65
CA ALA A 491 29.66 -1.87 20.04
C ALA A 491 28.92 -1.28 18.82
N THR A 492 29.64 -0.67 17.87
CA THR A 492 29.04 -0.13 16.63
C THR A 492 28.44 -1.24 15.77
N ALA A 493 29.11 -2.39 15.65
CA ALA A 493 28.56 -3.54 14.92
C ALA A 493 27.30 -4.11 15.59
N ALA A 494 27.28 -4.20 16.92
CA ALA A 494 26.11 -4.64 17.68
C ALA A 494 24.94 -3.64 17.58
N ALA A 495 25.21 -2.33 17.67
CA ALA A 495 24.23 -1.27 17.48
C ALA A 495 23.63 -1.29 16.05
N SER A 496 24.47 -1.52 15.04
CA SER A 496 24.03 -1.68 13.65
C SER A 496 23.17 -2.93 13.46
N ALA A 497 23.57 -4.07 14.05
CA ALA A 497 22.78 -5.30 14.02
C ALA A 497 21.42 -5.16 14.73
N ALA A 498 21.34 -4.29 15.74
CA ALA A 498 20.10 -3.96 16.44
C ALA A 498 19.25 -2.88 15.73
N GLY A 499 19.72 -2.32 14.61
CA GLY A 499 18.99 -1.34 13.81
C GLY A 499 18.94 0.08 14.41
N LEU A 500 19.87 0.43 15.30
CA LEU A 500 20.02 1.80 15.82
C LEU A 500 20.44 2.76 14.70
N ASP A 501 20.09 4.04 14.82
CA ASP A 501 20.45 5.03 13.79
C ASP A 501 21.97 5.37 13.81
N PRO A 502 22.51 6.01 12.75
CA PRO A 502 23.95 6.29 12.66
C PRO A 502 24.52 7.20 13.77
N GLU A 503 23.69 8.08 14.36
CA GLU A 503 24.12 8.95 15.45
C GLU A 503 24.28 8.13 16.74
N GLN A 504 23.30 7.27 17.02
CA GLN A 504 23.31 6.32 18.15
C GLN A 504 24.46 5.30 18.05
N GLN A 505 24.68 4.74 16.85
CA GLN A 505 25.81 3.83 16.59
C GLN A 505 27.17 4.48 16.92
N THR A 506 27.27 5.79 16.67
CA THR A 506 28.50 6.56 16.93
C THR A 506 28.65 6.85 18.42
N THR A 507 27.60 7.27 19.12
CA THR A 507 27.65 7.55 20.56
C THR A 507 28.00 6.31 21.37
N ASP A 508 27.41 5.16 21.03
CA ASP A 508 27.62 3.91 21.78
C ASP A 508 29.04 3.36 21.55
N GLY A 509 29.54 3.43 20.31
CA GLY A 509 30.92 3.07 19.98
C GLY A 509 31.95 3.94 20.71
N VAL A 510 31.70 5.25 20.80
CA VAL A 510 32.55 6.20 21.54
C VAL A 510 32.54 5.90 23.04
N TRP A 511 31.36 5.62 23.62
CA TRP A 511 31.24 5.31 25.04
C TRP A 511 31.94 4.00 25.41
N ALA A 512 31.77 2.95 24.61
CA ALA A 512 32.43 1.66 24.82
C ALA A 512 33.96 1.78 24.69
N ALA A 513 34.45 2.53 23.70
CA ALA A 513 35.88 2.79 23.53
C ALA A 513 36.47 3.56 24.72
N ALA A 514 35.77 4.59 25.22
CA ALA A 514 36.19 5.36 26.39
C ALA A 514 36.20 4.51 27.67
N SER A 515 35.20 3.64 27.85
CA SER A 515 35.10 2.74 29.01
C SER A 515 36.22 1.70 29.01
N ALA A 516 36.53 1.12 27.85
CA ALA A 516 37.67 0.21 27.70
C ALA A 516 39.02 0.91 27.94
N ALA A 517 39.17 2.14 27.46
CA ALA A 517 40.38 2.93 27.68
C ALA A 517 40.62 3.25 29.17
N ALA A 518 39.56 3.61 29.90
CA ALA A 518 39.61 3.83 31.34
C ALA A 518 39.97 2.56 32.11
N ALA A 519 39.40 1.41 31.74
CA ALA A 519 39.72 0.11 32.35
C ALA A 519 41.19 -0.31 32.12
N ALA A 520 41.79 0.14 31.02
CA ALA A 520 43.20 -0.07 30.70
C ALA A 520 44.15 0.91 31.42
N GLY A 521 43.64 1.84 32.22
CA GLY A 521 44.44 2.81 32.99
C GLY A 521 44.99 3.97 32.16
N LEU A 522 44.42 4.25 30.99
CA LEU A 522 44.78 5.42 30.18
C LEU A 522 44.35 6.71 30.89
N THR A 523 45.13 7.77 30.70
CA THR A 523 44.72 9.11 31.15
C THR A 523 43.47 9.58 30.39
N PRO A 524 42.73 10.58 30.92
CA PRO A 524 41.57 11.13 30.22
C PRO A 524 41.88 11.66 28.81
N GLU A 525 43.08 12.20 28.60
CA GLU A 525 43.55 12.72 27.32
C GLU A 525 43.83 11.59 26.32
N GLU A 526 44.46 10.51 26.78
CA GLU A 526 44.67 9.29 25.98
C GLU A 526 43.36 8.55 25.69
N SER A 527 42.41 8.56 26.63
CA SER A 527 41.07 7.99 26.45
C SER A 527 40.26 8.76 25.40
N ALA A 528 40.36 10.09 25.40
CA ALA A 528 39.74 10.94 24.38
C ALA A 528 40.37 10.71 23.00
N ALA A 529 41.70 10.55 22.92
CA ALA A 529 42.40 10.24 21.68
C ALA A 529 42.00 8.86 21.12
N ALA A 530 41.86 7.84 21.98
CA ALA A 530 41.43 6.51 21.60
C ALA A 530 39.96 6.49 21.11
N ALA A 531 39.07 7.23 21.78
CA ALA A 531 37.68 7.40 21.35
C ALA A 531 37.56 8.14 20.02
N ALA A 532 38.38 9.18 19.79
CA ALA A 532 38.44 9.90 18.52
C ALA A 532 38.94 8.99 17.37
N GLN A 533 39.92 8.12 17.64
CA GLN A 533 40.38 7.13 16.67
C GLN A 533 39.30 6.09 16.34
N ALA A 534 38.52 5.62 17.32
CA ALA A 534 37.40 4.71 17.10
C ALA A 534 36.30 5.34 16.22
N SER A 535 35.97 6.61 16.45
CA SER A 535 35.05 7.38 15.60
C SER A 535 35.57 7.55 14.17
N ALA A 536 36.87 7.81 13.99
CA ALA A 536 37.51 7.94 12.67
C ALA A 536 37.67 6.61 11.93
N THR A 537 37.88 5.49 12.64
CA THR A 537 37.95 4.15 12.03
C THR A 537 36.58 3.61 11.70
N GLY A 538 35.53 3.89 12.50
CA GLY A 538 34.14 3.58 12.16
C GLY A 538 33.71 4.17 10.81
N PHE A 539 34.25 5.34 10.44
CA PHE A 539 34.05 5.96 9.12
C PHE A 539 34.83 5.29 7.97
N ARG A 540 35.81 4.43 8.27
CA ARG A 540 36.76 3.83 7.31
C ARG A 540 36.67 2.30 7.16
N ILE A 541 35.78 1.60 7.86
CA ILE A 541 35.67 0.11 7.77
C ILE A 541 34.90 -0.36 6.51
N PHE A 542 34.93 0.39 5.41
CA PHE A 542 34.64 -0.14 4.08
C PHE A 542 35.73 0.31 3.11
N GLY A 543 36.73 -0.55 2.93
CA GLY A 543 37.86 -0.31 2.03
C GLY A 543 39.14 -0.97 2.53
N ALA A 544 39.20 -2.31 2.48
CA ALA A 544 40.45 -3.02 2.71
C ALA A 544 41.34 -2.93 1.47
N GLY A 545 42.46 -2.22 1.58
CA GLY A 545 43.59 -2.39 0.68
C GLY A 545 44.37 -1.11 0.43
N GLU A 546 45.28 -0.75 1.33
CA GLU A 546 46.56 -0.08 0.99
C GLU A 546 47.49 -0.03 2.22
N THR A 547 48.77 -0.33 2.00
CA THR A 547 49.85 -0.39 3.00
C THR A 547 50.43 1.00 3.28
N PRO A 548 50.83 1.33 4.53
CA PRO A 548 51.45 2.62 4.83
C PRO A 548 52.98 2.53 4.75
N GLU A 549 53.56 3.15 3.73
CA GLU A 549 54.93 3.66 3.78
C GLU A 549 54.90 5.09 3.20
N GLU A 550 55.57 6.01 3.90
CA GLU A 550 55.71 7.45 3.60
C GLU A 550 54.57 8.41 4.01
N ALA A 551 54.61 8.83 5.27
CA ALA A 551 54.20 10.19 5.65
C ALA A 551 55.21 10.74 6.67
N GLY A 552 56.21 11.47 6.18
CA GLY A 552 57.12 12.27 7.01
C GLY A 552 56.39 13.50 7.54
N ILE A 553 56.24 13.57 8.86
CA ILE A 553 55.70 14.75 9.55
C ILE A 553 56.88 15.54 10.12
N THR A 554 57.19 16.68 9.51
CA THR A 554 57.94 17.76 10.18
C THR A 554 56.94 18.72 10.79
N GLY A 555 57.01 18.89 12.11
CA GLY A 555 56.16 19.80 12.86
C GLY A 555 56.56 21.26 12.68
N ASP A 556 55.58 22.14 12.85
CA ASP A 556 55.81 23.51 13.25
C ASP A 556 54.70 23.95 14.22
N ASN A 557 55.15 24.49 15.36
CA ASN A 557 54.32 25.02 16.44
C ASN A 557 53.98 26.50 16.16
N GLY A 558 52.74 26.89 16.41
CA GLY A 558 52.30 28.30 16.51
C GLY A 558 51.20 28.44 17.58
N PRO A 559 51.19 29.52 18.38
CA PRO A 559 50.76 29.46 19.78
C PRO A 559 49.29 29.84 20.03
N ALA A 560 48.85 29.41 21.21
CA ALA A 560 47.56 29.66 21.83
C ALA A 560 47.34 31.12 22.21
N GLU A 561 46.10 31.60 22.05
CA GLU A 561 45.57 32.75 22.78
C GLU A 561 44.43 32.31 23.69
N ASP A 562 44.57 32.75 24.95
CA ASP A 562 43.59 32.75 26.04
C ASP A 562 42.27 33.44 25.64
N LEU A 563 41.17 33.06 26.31
CA LEU A 563 40.42 33.97 27.21
C LEU A 563 39.17 33.29 27.80
N SER A 564 39.30 32.92 29.08
CA SER A 564 38.44 33.27 30.22
C SER A 564 36.92 33.42 30.04
N SER A 565 36.22 32.56 30.80
CA SER A 565 34.93 32.77 31.45
C SER A 565 34.72 34.16 32.07
N ASP A 566 33.49 34.68 32.01
CA ASP A 566 32.85 35.21 33.22
C ASP A 566 31.33 35.35 33.10
N SER A 567 30.67 35.02 34.20
CA SER A 567 29.25 35.18 34.48
C SER A 567 29.06 36.36 35.44
N SER A 568 28.00 37.17 35.28
CA SER A 568 27.13 37.71 36.36
C SER A 568 26.39 39.02 36.02
N LYS A 569 25.10 39.01 36.41
CA LYS A 569 24.32 40.06 37.10
C LYS A 569 23.56 41.16 36.35
N ALA A 570 22.34 41.34 36.89
CA ALA A 570 21.28 42.28 36.58
C ALA A 570 21.50 43.68 37.19
N ASP A 571 20.78 44.65 36.61
CA ASP A 571 20.10 45.86 37.15
C ASP A 571 19.95 46.81 35.93
N GLY A 572 18.81 47.41 35.58
CA GLY A 572 17.89 48.22 36.37
C GLY A 572 17.92 49.67 35.83
N ALA A 573 16.73 50.23 35.54
CA ALA A 573 16.39 51.67 35.40
C ALA A 573 16.49 52.38 34.01
N THR A 574 15.29 52.60 33.46
CA THR A 574 14.71 53.90 32.99
C THR A 574 15.61 55.02 32.45
N SER A 575 15.31 55.48 31.23
CA SER A 575 15.17 56.93 30.97
C SER A 575 14.24 57.23 29.79
N ALA A 576 13.52 58.34 29.94
CA ALA A 576 12.52 58.88 29.04
C ALA A 576 13.14 59.72 27.91
N GLY A 577 12.47 59.79 26.76
CA GLY A 577 12.83 60.69 25.66
C GLY A 577 11.62 61.04 24.79
N GLN A 578 11.19 62.29 24.88
CA GLN A 578 10.08 62.92 24.15
C GLN A 578 10.39 63.19 22.66
N GLY A 579 9.33 63.30 21.87
CA GLY A 579 9.26 63.98 20.57
C GLY A 579 8.32 63.22 19.62
N GLY A 580 7.27 63.75 19.01
CA GLY A 580 6.90 65.13 18.72
C GLY A 580 6.46 65.22 17.25
N THR A 581 5.14 65.38 17.04
CA THR A 581 4.46 66.04 15.89
C THR A 581 4.15 65.31 14.56
N LYS A 582 2.82 65.20 14.32
CA LYS A 582 2.00 65.84 13.24
C LYS A 582 1.61 65.08 11.94
N ASN A 583 0.28 65.15 11.71
CA ASN A 583 -0.52 65.09 10.47
C ASN A 583 -0.74 63.68 9.87
N GLY A 584 -1.92 63.20 9.48
CA GLY A 584 -3.24 63.80 9.29
C GLY A 584 -3.79 63.37 7.93
N GLU A 585 -4.53 62.27 7.84
CA GLU A 585 -5.24 61.82 6.62
C GLU A 585 -6.54 61.07 6.99
N GLY A 586 -7.62 61.35 6.26
CA GLY A 586 -9.01 61.08 6.64
C GLY A 586 -9.45 59.62 6.54
N ALA A 587 -10.18 59.16 7.57
CA ALA A 587 -10.81 57.84 7.59
C ALA A 587 -12.27 57.91 7.15
N PHE A 588 -12.57 57.16 6.09
CA PHE A 588 -13.90 56.93 5.50
C PHE A 588 -14.91 56.42 6.55
N PRO A 589 -16.18 56.87 6.55
CA PRO A 589 -17.18 56.39 7.48
C PRO A 589 -17.55 54.92 7.23
N TRP A 590 -17.08 54.02 8.09
CA TRP A 590 -17.34 52.58 8.04
C TRP A 590 -18.84 52.21 8.05
N TRP A 591 -19.71 53.09 8.52
CA TRP A 591 -21.16 52.86 8.50
C TRP A 591 -21.76 52.85 7.07
N ALA A 592 -21.12 53.50 6.10
CA ALA A 592 -21.55 53.45 4.70
C ALA A 592 -21.30 52.08 4.06
N VAL A 593 -20.23 51.40 4.45
CA VAL A 593 -19.92 50.03 4.01
C VAL A 593 -20.90 49.04 4.62
N LEU A 594 -21.29 49.23 5.88
CA LEU A 594 -22.27 48.39 6.57
C LEU A 594 -23.65 48.44 5.89
N LEU A 595 -24.11 49.63 5.49
CA LEU A 595 -25.40 49.79 4.79
C LEU A 595 -25.40 49.12 3.41
N ALA A 596 -24.28 49.13 2.69
CA ALA A 596 -24.15 48.44 1.40
C ALA A 596 -24.22 46.90 1.54
N VAL A 597 -23.62 46.34 2.59
CA VAL A 597 -23.67 44.90 2.89
C VAL A 597 -25.09 44.47 3.26
N ILE A 598 -25.80 45.25 4.08
CA ILE A 598 -27.18 44.95 4.48
C ILE A 598 -28.12 45.01 3.27
N ALA A 599 -27.95 46.00 2.38
CA ALA A 599 -28.74 46.07 1.14
C ALA A 599 -28.50 44.85 0.23
N GLY A 600 -27.25 44.37 0.11
CA GLY A 600 -26.91 43.17 -0.64
C GLY A 600 -27.55 41.89 -0.07
N LEU A 601 -27.57 41.73 1.25
CA LEU A 601 -28.18 40.57 1.90
C LEU A 601 -29.71 40.52 1.72
N LEU A 602 -30.37 41.68 1.74
CA LEU A 602 -31.82 41.75 1.51
C LEU A 602 -32.19 41.39 0.07
N ILE A 603 -31.38 41.78 -0.91
CA ILE A 603 -31.60 41.40 -2.31
C ILE A 603 -31.43 39.88 -2.49
N CYS A 604 -30.39 39.28 -1.89
CA CYS A 604 -30.20 37.82 -1.91
C CYS A 604 -31.36 37.06 -1.26
N ALA A 605 -31.89 37.54 -0.14
CA ALA A 605 -33.02 36.89 0.53
C ALA A 605 -34.30 36.90 -0.32
N VAL A 606 -34.58 38.01 -1.03
CA VAL A 606 -35.72 38.11 -1.96
C VAL A 606 -35.54 37.16 -3.16
N SER A 607 -34.32 37.02 -3.69
CA SER A 607 -34.04 36.10 -4.79
C SER A 607 -34.24 34.63 -4.39
N ILE A 608 -33.83 34.25 -3.18
CA ILE A 608 -34.04 32.89 -2.66
C ILE A 608 -35.53 32.61 -2.45
N TRP A 609 -36.28 33.59 -1.93
CA TRP A 609 -37.72 33.44 -1.70
C TRP A 609 -38.51 33.24 -3.02
N VAL A 610 -38.18 34.00 -4.06
CA VAL A 610 -38.79 33.86 -5.39
C VAL A 610 -38.47 32.51 -6.04
N ALA A 611 -37.27 31.96 -5.82
CA ALA A 611 -36.90 30.63 -6.30
C ALA A 611 -37.68 29.51 -5.61
N CYS A 612 -37.90 29.62 -4.30
CA CYS A 612 -38.66 28.62 -3.53
C CYS A 612 -40.15 28.56 -3.91
N MET A 613 -40.78 29.69 -4.27
CA MET A 613 -42.20 29.69 -4.67
C MET A 613 -42.48 28.99 -6.02
N LYS A 614 -41.44 28.67 -6.81
CA LYS A 614 -41.61 28.10 -8.15
C LYS A 614 -41.58 26.57 -8.20
N LEU A 615 -41.37 25.89 -7.06
CA LEU A 615 -41.24 24.42 -7.01
C LEU A 615 -42.45 23.67 -6.44
N GLU A 616 -43.52 24.35 -6.01
CA GLU A 616 -44.74 23.70 -5.49
C GLU A 616 -45.92 23.65 -6.49
N GLY A 617 -45.62 23.52 -7.79
CA GLY A 617 -46.63 23.44 -8.85
C GLY A 617 -46.67 22.08 -9.55
N GLY A 618 -47.25 21.04 -8.94
CA GLY A 618 -47.49 19.76 -9.62
C GLY A 618 -48.28 18.74 -8.81
N LYS A 619 -49.62 18.75 -8.95
CA LYS A 619 -50.53 17.69 -8.46
C LYS A 619 -50.96 16.78 -9.61
N GLY A 620 -51.12 15.50 -9.31
CA GLY A 620 -51.88 14.48 -10.07
C GLY A 620 -51.29 13.10 -9.79
N GLU A 621 -52.00 12.04 -9.42
CA GLU A 621 -53.43 11.75 -9.46
C GLU A 621 -53.69 10.54 -8.54
N ARG A 622 -54.84 10.55 -7.85
CA ARG A 622 -55.24 9.56 -6.83
C ARG A 622 -56.11 8.49 -7.49
N SER A 623 -55.61 7.26 -7.65
CA SER A 623 -56.44 6.09 -7.99
C SER A 623 -56.62 5.20 -6.77
N THR A 624 -57.84 5.20 -6.24
CA THR A 624 -58.30 4.33 -5.17
C THR A 624 -58.72 2.97 -5.73
N ARG A 625 -58.05 1.89 -5.32
CA ARG A 625 -58.64 0.54 -5.35
C ARG A 625 -58.61 -0.05 -3.95
N LYS A 626 -59.77 -0.53 -3.53
CA LYS A 626 -60.18 -0.86 -2.16
C LYS A 626 -60.40 -2.38 -2.11
N VAL A 627 -59.98 -3.01 -1.01
CA VAL A 627 -60.43 -4.31 -0.46
C VAL A 627 -60.06 -5.53 -1.34
N GLU A 628 -59.43 -6.59 -0.85
CA GLU A 628 -59.87 -7.50 0.21
C GLU A 628 -58.65 -8.36 0.63
N VAL A 629 -58.36 -8.48 1.93
CA VAL A 629 -57.37 -9.43 2.45
C VAL A 629 -58.10 -10.36 3.40
N ASP A 630 -58.28 -11.59 2.95
CA ASP A 630 -58.80 -12.70 3.74
C ASP A 630 -57.85 -13.06 4.88
N LYS A 631 -58.45 -13.25 6.05
CA LYS A 631 -57.85 -13.88 7.23
C LYS A 631 -58.09 -15.38 7.15
N SER A 632 -57.02 -16.17 7.17
CA SER A 632 -56.96 -17.55 7.71
C SER A 632 -55.54 -17.71 8.28
N ALA A 633 -55.29 -17.91 9.58
CA ALA A 633 -55.68 -18.98 10.51
C ALA A 633 -55.01 -20.32 10.17
N GLN A 634 -53.97 -20.65 10.95
CA GLN A 634 -53.54 -21.97 11.47
C GLN A 634 -52.08 -21.82 11.95
N ASP A 635 -51.81 -21.88 13.25
CA ASP A 635 -51.60 -23.09 14.07
C ASP A 635 -50.55 -24.02 13.43
N GLU A 636 -49.38 -24.16 14.06
CA GLU A 636 -48.96 -25.41 14.73
C GLU A 636 -47.70 -25.16 15.57
N ASP A 637 -47.82 -25.57 16.83
CA ASP A 637 -46.74 -25.73 17.80
C ASP A 637 -45.75 -26.81 17.33
N THR A 638 -44.45 -26.62 17.57
CA THR A 638 -43.52 -27.75 17.62
C THR A 638 -42.50 -27.57 18.73
N GLU A 639 -42.86 -28.17 19.86
CA GLU A 639 -42.05 -28.51 21.03
C GLU A 639 -40.94 -29.49 20.62
N MET A 640 -39.66 -29.09 20.67
CA MET A 640 -38.53 -30.03 20.65
C MET A 640 -37.96 -30.21 22.05
N LYS A 641 -38.30 -31.37 22.62
CA LYS A 641 -37.75 -31.94 23.85
C LYS A 641 -36.26 -32.27 23.71
N ALA A 642 -35.49 -31.86 24.71
CA ALA A 642 -34.17 -32.39 25.00
C ALA A 642 -34.25 -33.80 25.62
N PRO A 643 -33.29 -34.70 25.34
CA PRO A 643 -33.06 -35.87 26.19
C PRO A 643 -31.87 -35.62 27.14
N LEU A 644 -32.19 -35.67 28.43
CA LEU A 644 -31.28 -35.98 29.52
C LEU A 644 -30.92 -37.48 29.44
N VAL A 645 -29.63 -37.80 29.33
CA VAL A 645 -29.10 -39.10 29.77
C VAL A 645 -27.78 -38.85 30.49
N GLY A 646 -27.78 -39.13 31.79
CA GLY A 646 -26.57 -39.22 32.60
C GLY A 646 -25.91 -40.58 32.45
N ALA A 647 -24.58 -40.60 32.55
CA ALA A 647 -23.82 -41.77 32.95
C ALA A 647 -22.54 -41.30 33.64
N THR A 648 -22.51 -41.46 34.95
CA THR A 648 -21.34 -41.37 35.81
C THR A 648 -20.55 -42.68 35.69
N THR A 649 -19.27 -42.60 35.35
CA THR A 649 -18.33 -43.70 35.65
C THR A 649 -16.95 -43.12 35.98
N GLU A 650 -16.57 -43.33 37.25
CA GLU A 650 -15.21 -43.26 37.78
C GLU A 650 -14.25 -44.13 36.96
N ILE A 651 -13.04 -43.63 36.66
CA ILE A 651 -11.87 -44.51 36.47
C ILE A 651 -10.66 -43.92 37.21
N LYS A 652 -10.13 -44.78 38.07
CA LYS A 652 -8.91 -44.70 38.88
C LYS A 652 -7.64 -44.50 38.04
N ALA A 653 -6.67 -43.81 38.65
CA ALA A 653 -5.26 -43.68 38.23
C ALA A 653 -4.46 -45.01 38.38
N PRO A 654 -3.11 -45.00 38.25
CA PRO A 654 -2.36 -45.13 37.00
C PRO A 654 -1.50 -46.42 36.95
N ILE A 655 -1.19 -46.93 35.77
CA ILE A 655 -0.25 -48.05 35.59
C ILE A 655 1.14 -47.51 35.21
N VAL A 656 2.09 -47.83 36.08
CA VAL A 656 3.54 -47.68 35.91
C VAL A 656 4.03 -48.59 34.79
N PHE A 657 4.75 -48.05 33.81
CA PHE A 657 5.62 -48.83 32.92
C PHE A 657 7.06 -48.37 33.09
N ASN A 658 7.84 -49.21 33.77
CA ASN A 658 9.29 -49.19 33.78
C ASN A 658 9.76 -50.40 32.98
N SER A 659 10.51 -50.19 31.90
CA SER A 659 11.30 -51.25 31.25
C SER A 659 12.43 -50.62 30.44
N ARG A 660 13.63 -50.69 31.01
CA ARG A 660 14.92 -50.61 30.31
C ARG A 660 14.91 -51.55 29.10
N ALA A 661 15.25 -51.01 27.92
CA ALA A 661 15.71 -51.81 26.80
C ALA A 661 17.11 -51.32 26.39
N VAL A 662 18.05 -52.26 26.49
CA VAL A 662 19.47 -52.15 26.14
C VAL A 662 19.59 -52.10 24.61
N ILE A 663 20.27 -51.07 24.09
CA ILE A 663 20.58 -50.95 22.66
C ILE A 663 21.85 -51.77 22.39
N HIS A 664 21.71 -52.88 21.68
CA HIS A 664 22.82 -53.55 21.00
C HIS A 664 22.92 -53.04 19.56
N THR A 665 24.04 -52.38 19.26
CA THR A 665 24.46 -51.95 17.93
C THR A 665 25.04 -53.14 17.16
N THR A 666 24.40 -53.54 16.06
CA THR A 666 25.03 -54.36 15.01
C THR A 666 24.62 -53.83 13.63
N ALA A 667 25.62 -53.41 12.86
CA ALA A 667 25.47 -52.95 11.49
C ALA A 667 25.19 -54.11 10.52
N PRO A 668 24.29 -53.95 9.53
CA PRO A 668 24.09 -54.94 8.47
C PRO A 668 25.10 -54.78 7.31
N PRO A 669 25.41 -55.87 6.58
CA PRO A 669 26.40 -55.89 5.51
C PRO A 669 25.89 -55.27 4.21
N VAL A 670 26.79 -54.56 3.52
CA VAL A 670 26.60 -53.96 2.20
C VAL A 670 26.39 -55.05 1.15
N ARG A 671 25.25 -54.98 0.45
CA ARG A 671 24.93 -55.85 -0.69
C ARG A 671 25.08 -55.02 -1.97
N THR A 672 26.11 -55.31 -2.75
CA THR A 672 26.37 -54.73 -4.06
C THR A 672 25.34 -55.26 -5.06
N VAL A 673 24.42 -54.40 -5.50
CA VAL A 673 23.47 -54.72 -6.58
C VAL A 673 23.97 -54.05 -7.87
N MET A 674 24.29 -54.90 -8.86
CA MET A 674 24.64 -54.51 -10.22
C MET A 674 23.41 -53.91 -10.91
N VAL A 675 23.50 -52.64 -11.33
CA VAL A 675 22.45 -51.95 -12.11
C VAL A 675 22.74 -52.13 -13.61
N PRO A 676 21.78 -52.59 -14.43
CA PRO A 676 21.95 -52.69 -15.88
C PRO A 676 21.92 -51.29 -16.54
N PRO A 677 22.56 -51.11 -17.72
CA PRO A 677 22.66 -49.82 -18.38
C PRO A 677 21.28 -49.32 -18.88
N ARG A 678 20.95 -48.08 -18.52
CA ARG A 678 19.79 -47.33 -19.00
C ARG A 678 19.86 -47.12 -20.51
N ALA A 679 18.76 -47.43 -21.19
CA ALA A 679 18.50 -46.99 -22.55
C ALA A 679 18.41 -45.45 -22.61
N VAL A 680 19.05 -44.87 -23.62
CA VAL A 680 19.05 -43.44 -23.92
C VAL A 680 17.62 -43.05 -24.35
N MET A 681 16.89 -42.31 -23.50
CA MET A 681 15.66 -41.62 -23.90
C MET A 681 16.03 -40.34 -24.64
N ALA A 682 15.43 -40.16 -25.82
CA ALA A 682 15.49 -38.93 -26.60
C ALA A 682 14.83 -37.75 -25.84
N PRO A 683 15.27 -36.50 -26.08
CA PRO A 683 14.71 -35.33 -25.40
C PRO A 683 13.23 -35.10 -25.77
N PRO A 684 12.43 -34.49 -24.87
CA PRO A 684 11.04 -34.19 -25.13
C PRO A 684 10.93 -33.17 -26.27
N ARG A 685 10.05 -33.46 -27.23
CA ARG A 685 9.70 -32.56 -28.32
C ARG A 685 8.93 -31.37 -27.76
N THR A 686 9.29 -30.17 -28.22
CA THR A 686 8.55 -28.92 -28.10
C THR A 686 7.04 -29.13 -28.32
N GLY A 687 6.23 -28.77 -27.32
CA GLY A 687 4.77 -28.80 -27.39
C GLY A 687 4.27 -27.89 -28.50
N GLY A 688 3.73 -28.50 -29.56
CA GLY A 688 3.13 -27.79 -30.68
C GLY A 688 1.65 -27.49 -30.40
N ALA A 689 1.05 -26.59 -31.18
CA ALA A 689 -0.36 -26.19 -31.10
C ALA A 689 -1.38 -27.36 -31.10
N GLY A 690 -0.97 -28.60 -31.42
CA GLY A 690 -1.78 -29.80 -31.31
C GLY A 690 -2.09 -30.24 -29.87
N ASP A 691 -1.22 -29.94 -28.89
CA ASP A 691 -1.48 -30.33 -27.48
C ASP A 691 -2.61 -29.49 -26.85
N LEU A 692 -2.73 -28.22 -27.26
CA LEU A 692 -3.80 -27.34 -26.78
C LEU A 692 -5.16 -27.72 -27.38
N PHE A 693 -5.20 -28.19 -28.63
CA PHE A 693 -6.42 -28.70 -29.25
C PHE A 693 -6.98 -29.89 -28.46
N ALA A 694 -6.12 -30.84 -28.09
CA ALA A 694 -6.52 -32.03 -27.33
C ALA A 694 -6.96 -31.73 -25.90
N GLN A 695 -6.52 -30.61 -25.31
CA GLN A 695 -7.01 -30.16 -23.99
C GLN A 695 -8.41 -29.53 -24.06
N ILE A 696 -8.74 -28.85 -25.17
CA ILE A 696 -10.01 -28.14 -25.32
C ILE A 696 -11.10 -29.07 -25.89
N ASP A 697 -10.74 -30.01 -26.77
CA ASP A 697 -11.62 -31.10 -27.25
C ASP A 697 -11.83 -32.14 -26.13
N GLY A 698 -12.62 -31.74 -25.13
CA GLY A 698 -12.83 -32.48 -23.89
C GLY A 698 -13.59 -33.80 -24.06
N ASN A 699 -14.33 -33.95 -25.16
CA ASN A 699 -14.98 -35.21 -25.52
C ASN A 699 -14.15 -36.07 -26.50
N HIS A 700 -13.01 -35.56 -26.98
CA HIS A 700 -12.06 -36.22 -27.87
C HIS A 700 -12.66 -36.69 -29.21
N ASN A 701 -13.61 -35.94 -29.78
CA ASN A 701 -14.24 -36.31 -31.05
C ASN A 701 -13.52 -35.74 -32.29
N GLY A 702 -12.43 -34.99 -32.10
CA GLY A 702 -11.63 -34.38 -33.16
C GLY A 702 -12.13 -32.99 -33.60
N THR A 703 -13.11 -32.43 -32.91
CA THR A 703 -13.69 -31.09 -33.13
C THR A 703 -14.01 -30.43 -31.80
N ILE A 704 -13.89 -29.11 -31.72
CA ILE A 704 -14.25 -28.36 -30.50
C ILE A 704 -15.63 -27.72 -30.71
N ASP A 705 -16.63 -28.11 -29.92
CA ASP A 705 -17.95 -27.49 -29.98
C ASP A 705 -18.04 -26.18 -29.16
N ARG A 706 -19.11 -25.41 -29.35
CA ARG A 706 -19.31 -24.12 -28.64
C ARG A 706 -19.33 -24.25 -27.10
N ARG A 707 -19.72 -25.41 -26.57
CA ARG A 707 -19.79 -25.66 -25.12
C ARG A 707 -18.40 -25.95 -24.57
N GLU A 708 -17.56 -26.63 -25.34
CA GLU A 708 -16.16 -26.93 -25.00
C GLU A 708 -15.26 -25.68 -25.03
N TRP A 709 -15.60 -24.68 -25.83
CA TRP A 709 -14.78 -23.47 -26.01
C TRP A 709 -14.92 -22.38 -24.93
N GLY A 710 -16.04 -22.32 -24.21
CA GLY A 710 -16.30 -21.34 -23.14
C GLY A 710 -16.66 -19.90 -23.59
N ALA A 711 -15.90 -19.27 -24.52
CA ALA A 711 -16.07 -17.85 -24.89
C ALA A 711 -16.66 -17.62 -26.31
N HIS A 712 -17.93 -17.20 -26.40
CA HIS A 712 -18.70 -17.15 -27.66
C HIS A 712 -18.11 -16.32 -28.81
N VAL A 713 -17.42 -15.21 -28.54
CA VAL A 713 -16.98 -14.29 -29.60
C VAL A 713 -15.74 -14.79 -30.33
N ARG A 714 -14.81 -15.44 -29.63
CA ARG A 714 -13.62 -16.05 -30.24
C ARG A 714 -13.93 -17.33 -31.02
N PHE A 715 -15.03 -18.00 -30.69
CA PHE A 715 -15.46 -19.20 -31.39
C PHE A 715 -15.79 -18.91 -32.86
N THR A 716 -16.63 -17.90 -33.11
CA THR A 716 -17.06 -17.54 -34.47
C THR A 716 -15.89 -17.10 -35.37
N ALA A 717 -14.84 -16.54 -34.78
CA ALA A 717 -13.63 -16.15 -35.52
C ALA A 717 -12.74 -17.35 -35.90
N MET A 718 -12.80 -18.44 -35.12
CA MET A 718 -12.04 -19.68 -35.35
C MET A 718 -12.80 -20.71 -36.18
N ASP A 719 -14.13 -20.74 -36.10
CA ASP A 719 -15.03 -21.56 -36.91
C ASP A 719 -15.07 -20.99 -38.35
N ARG A 720 -14.20 -21.51 -39.23
CA ARG A 720 -13.92 -20.93 -40.56
C ARG A 720 -14.92 -21.33 -41.63
N ASN A 721 -15.67 -22.40 -41.41
CA ASN A 721 -16.73 -22.84 -42.30
C ASN A 721 -18.15 -22.52 -41.75
N HIS A 722 -18.25 -21.98 -40.53
CA HIS A 722 -19.50 -21.66 -39.83
C HIS A 722 -20.40 -22.88 -39.59
N ASP A 723 -19.82 -24.05 -39.36
CA ASP A 723 -20.58 -25.28 -39.11
C ASP A 723 -20.92 -25.49 -37.62
N GLY A 724 -20.43 -24.61 -36.73
CA GLY A 724 -20.71 -24.64 -35.30
C GLY A 724 -19.76 -25.52 -34.49
N VAL A 725 -18.70 -26.06 -35.10
CA VAL A 725 -17.57 -26.73 -34.45
C VAL A 725 -16.24 -26.14 -34.96
N ILE A 726 -15.14 -26.36 -34.26
CA ILE A 726 -13.79 -25.99 -34.74
C ILE A 726 -13.01 -27.27 -34.99
N GLY A 727 -12.75 -27.58 -36.26
CA GLY A 727 -11.94 -28.74 -36.62
C GLY A 727 -10.44 -28.52 -36.37
N ALA A 728 -9.67 -29.61 -36.30
CA ALA A 728 -8.20 -29.56 -36.14
C ALA A 728 -7.48 -28.76 -37.26
N GLU A 729 -8.07 -28.68 -38.44
CA GLU A 729 -7.54 -27.87 -39.55
C GLU A 729 -7.76 -26.38 -39.33
N GLU A 730 -8.97 -25.98 -38.91
CA GLU A 730 -9.31 -24.59 -38.59
C GLU A 730 -8.50 -24.10 -37.39
N TRP A 731 -8.27 -24.97 -36.41
CA TRP A 731 -7.37 -24.72 -35.28
C TRP A 731 -5.95 -24.35 -35.72
N ARG A 732 -5.38 -25.09 -36.66
CA ARG A 732 -4.04 -24.83 -37.19
C ARG A 732 -3.97 -23.56 -38.03
N GLN A 733 -5.07 -23.18 -38.67
CA GLN A 733 -5.17 -21.98 -39.48
C GLN A 733 -5.38 -20.70 -38.65
N GLY A 734 -5.82 -20.82 -37.40
CA GLY A 734 -6.10 -19.69 -36.51
C GLY A 734 -7.29 -18.83 -36.96
N PRO A 735 -7.54 -17.72 -36.24
CA PRO A 735 -8.69 -16.85 -36.50
C PRO A 735 -8.66 -16.27 -37.90
N ARG A 736 -9.84 -16.01 -38.50
CA ARG A 736 -9.86 -15.36 -39.82
C ARG A 736 -9.35 -13.92 -39.74
N PRO A 737 -8.55 -13.47 -40.73
CA PRO A 737 -7.97 -12.13 -40.75
C PRO A 737 -8.96 -11.01 -41.12
N ASP A 738 -10.19 -11.35 -41.54
CA ASP A 738 -11.17 -10.42 -42.12
C ASP A 738 -12.28 -9.97 -41.16
N VAL A 739 -12.27 -10.40 -39.89
CA VAL A 739 -13.25 -9.93 -38.88
C VAL A 739 -12.79 -8.58 -38.32
N PRO A 740 -13.44 -7.43 -38.65
CA PRO A 740 -13.07 -6.13 -38.12
C PRO A 740 -13.38 -6.08 -36.62
N SER A 741 -12.48 -5.49 -35.83
CA SER A 741 -12.60 -5.46 -34.36
C SER A 741 -13.92 -4.88 -33.83
N ALA A 742 -14.69 -4.14 -34.63
CA ALA A 742 -15.99 -3.60 -34.27
C ALA A 742 -17.10 -4.67 -34.12
N GLU A 743 -17.01 -5.81 -34.81
CA GLU A 743 -17.99 -6.91 -34.70
C GLU A 743 -17.69 -7.88 -33.54
N LEU A 744 -16.44 -7.96 -33.09
CA LEU A 744 -16.04 -8.75 -31.91
C LEU A 744 -16.61 -8.19 -30.57
N PHE A 745 -17.20 -6.99 -30.57
CA PHE A 745 -17.75 -6.35 -29.36
C PHE A 745 -19.22 -5.93 -29.44
N SER A 746 -19.90 -6.13 -30.58
CA SER A 746 -21.35 -5.89 -30.65
C SER A 746 -22.12 -7.15 -30.28
N GLN A 747 -22.78 -7.15 -29.10
CA GLN A 747 -23.82 -8.13 -28.83
C GLN A 747 -25.01 -7.86 -29.78
N PRO A 748 -25.57 -8.88 -30.46
CA PRO A 748 -26.86 -8.71 -31.11
C PRO A 748 -27.91 -8.48 -30.02
N SER A 749 -28.60 -7.34 -30.09
CA SER A 749 -29.81 -7.10 -29.31
C SER A 749 -30.81 -8.21 -29.61
N ARG A 750 -31.22 -8.98 -28.58
CA ARG A 750 -32.33 -9.92 -28.68
C ARG A 750 -33.58 -9.20 -29.19
N GLN A 751 -34.14 -9.69 -30.29
CA GLN A 751 -35.59 -9.75 -30.48
C GLN A 751 -36.11 -11.05 -29.91
#